data_AF-A0A498N4K4-F1
#
_entry.id   AF-A0A498N4K4-F1
#
_cell.length_a   1.000
_cell.length_b   1.000
_cell.length_c   1.000
_cell.angle_alpha   90.00
_cell.angle_beta   90.00
_cell.angle_gamma   90.00
#
_symmetry.space_group_name_H-M   'P 1'
#
loop_
_entity.id
_entity.type
_entity.pdbx_description
1 polymer ?
#
loop_
_entity_poly.entity_id
_entity_poly.type
_entity_poly.pdbx_seq_one_letter_code
_entity_poly.pdbx_strand_id
1 'polypeptide(L)'
;MDPASLPEQLSVVNEQVLNSSSRSVTAAVSLRRFLCYGSESATYSTKECALGIENALALMQFIEGGRGCEVVDEIRRLNLEGHAVRRNPSLFALAVCSQHADCKTRQAALRVLKELCRTPVQLFTFVQYKKELKQGSGMWGRALRRAVTDWYNSQDGMSLARTVTKCKHRAGWSHQDLLRLSHMKPTNDTVAVVCKYITKGWKGVQETYGDKENSDDVQKVFAYLEAMEKAKHSTDEQELIHLIEEQRLEKEQILTNHLKSKEVWKALLKEMPMAVLLKHLGKLTANKVLAAGSPDVAAVCERIQDESALKKAKTHPFNILVASENYKRGHGKRSKLKWEPDGDIVQALDCAFCKSISIVEPTGKRFLVAVDISSSLSSVTHGSSISTVAVAAAMCLVIAQTEPDAQIVVYSEGSILPCAVSSDMTFMQVAAQLIKTPGGSTDCALPITWASENDKTVDVFIILTNNQTLGRENPADTLKTYRQTENIPVVRRPDRKDLLSYLNGESSSSTSIDRSAPIEIGLQRPTQVKRAADEVSSEAKKPRVEDEERVRLDKERLAARLEGHKESIVQTDQIRSLSEAMSVEKIAAIKAKIMAKKRSTIKTDLDDDITQKQRSFVDAEVDVTRDIVSRERVWRTRTTILQSSGKNFSKNIFAILQSVKAREEGRAPEQRQTQSQTQVDPAIRNKQPVPAAYNRYDQERFKGKEGWEADLGNVEVTLLEKKNSY
;
A
#
# COMPACT_ATOMS: atom_id res chain seq x y z
N MET A 1 3.67 46.71 38.34
CA MET A 1 3.64 45.24 38.54
C MET A 1 2.97 44.69 37.32
N ASP A 2 3.78 44.14 36.43
CA ASP A 2 3.53 44.30 35.00
C ASP A 2 3.00 43.00 34.37
N PRO A 3 1.97 43.08 33.50
CA PRO A 3 1.37 41.92 32.86
C PRO A 3 2.20 41.48 31.64
N ALA A 4 3.47 41.10 31.86
CA ALA A 4 4.45 40.88 30.81
C ALA A 4 5.42 39.70 31.07
N SER A 5 4.89 38.48 31.23
CA SER A 5 5.71 37.26 31.12
C SER A 5 4.90 36.03 30.69
N LEU A 6 5.50 35.25 29.77
CA LEU A 6 5.03 33.99 29.16
C LEU A 6 3.79 34.08 28.21
N PRO A 7 3.69 33.20 27.17
CA PRO A 7 4.59 32.10 26.83
C PRO A 7 5.22 32.18 25.41
N GLU A 8 6.54 32.38 25.31
CA GLU A 8 7.30 32.09 24.07
C GLU A 8 7.47 30.57 23.80
N GLN A 9 7.08 29.72 24.75
CA GLN A 9 7.24 28.27 24.62
C GLN A 9 6.38 27.64 23.50
N LEU A 10 5.35 28.34 22.99
CA LEU A 10 4.50 27.86 21.90
C LEU A 10 5.04 28.18 20.49
N SER A 11 5.88 29.20 20.32
CA SER A 11 6.57 29.45 19.04
C SER A 11 7.74 28.49 18.86
N VAL A 12 8.59 28.35 19.88
CA VAL A 12 9.79 27.48 19.84
C VAL A 12 9.45 26.02 19.52
N VAL A 13 8.33 25.48 20.03
CA VAL A 13 7.91 24.09 19.71
C VAL A 13 7.50 23.94 18.24
N ASN A 14 6.82 24.92 17.64
CA ASN A 14 6.51 24.88 16.21
C ASN A 14 7.78 25.07 15.36
N GLU A 15 8.70 25.94 15.78
CA GLU A 15 9.99 26.11 15.12
C GLU A 15 10.88 24.87 15.25
N GLN A 16 10.86 24.11 16.36
CA GLN A 16 11.62 22.86 16.47
C GLN A 16 11.06 21.73 15.58
N VAL A 17 9.74 21.68 15.38
CA VAL A 17 9.13 20.75 14.40
C VAL A 17 9.53 21.14 12.96
N LEU A 18 9.62 22.43 12.65
CA LEU A 18 10.07 22.94 11.34
C LEU A 18 11.59 22.84 11.14
N ASN A 19 12.38 23.03 12.22
CA ASN A 19 13.84 22.90 12.25
C ASN A 19 14.31 21.46 12.51
N SER A 20 13.43 20.47 12.32
CA SER A 20 13.81 19.07 12.08
C SER A 20 14.53 18.87 10.72
N SER A 21 14.84 19.97 10.03
CA SER A 21 15.73 20.15 8.87
C SER A 21 17.20 19.76 9.11
N SER A 22 17.43 18.73 9.94
CA SER A 22 18.66 17.97 10.04
C SER A 22 19.16 17.57 8.63
N ARG A 23 20.48 17.69 8.42
CA ARG A 23 21.15 17.58 7.11
C ARG A 23 20.65 16.37 6.31
N SER A 24 20.38 16.63 5.02
CA SER A 24 19.54 15.80 4.14
C SER A 24 19.73 14.28 4.27
N VAL A 25 18.65 13.62 4.70
CA VAL A 25 18.45 12.20 4.40
C VAL A 25 18.51 12.04 2.89
N THR A 26 19.45 11.23 2.39
CA THR A 26 19.54 11.01 0.94
C THR A 26 18.23 10.39 0.43
N ALA A 27 17.75 10.85 -0.73
CA ALA A 27 16.48 10.39 -1.29
C ALA A 27 16.42 8.85 -1.47
N ALA A 28 17.57 8.18 -1.62
CA ALA A 28 17.67 6.72 -1.64
C ALA A 28 17.24 6.05 -0.32
N VAL A 29 17.51 6.69 0.82
CA VAL A 29 17.08 6.22 2.15
C VAL A 29 15.59 6.50 2.36
N SER A 30 15.09 7.66 1.95
CA SER A 30 13.65 7.98 1.95
C SER A 30 12.86 6.99 1.10
N LEU A 31 13.30 6.71 -0.14
CA LEU A 31 12.72 5.71 -1.01
C LEU A 31 12.70 4.32 -0.37
N ARG A 32 13.79 3.88 0.27
CA ARG A 32 13.84 2.60 1.01
C ARG A 32 12.82 2.52 2.14
N ARG A 33 12.70 3.58 2.95
CA ARG A 33 11.68 3.68 4.01
C ARG A 33 10.27 3.58 3.42
N PHE A 34 10.00 4.29 2.32
CA PHE A 34 8.72 4.21 1.63
C PHE A 34 8.44 2.79 1.13
N LEU A 35 9.38 2.15 0.44
CA LEU A 35 9.20 0.81 -0.13
C LEU A 35 8.97 -0.28 0.94
N CYS A 36 9.62 -0.16 2.11
CA CYS A 36 9.43 -1.09 3.23
C CYS A 36 8.18 -0.81 4.09
N TYR A 37 7.84 0.47 4.32
CA TYR A 37 6.91 0.89 5.37
C TYR A 37 5.70 1.72 4.89
N GLY A 38 5.75 2.30 3.71
CA GLY A 38 4.71 3.20 3.18
C GLY A 38 4.82 4.65 3.68
N SER A 39 5.98 5.06 4.19
CA SER A 39 6.31 6.45 4.53
C SER A 39 7.80 6.70 4.36
N GLU A 40 8.18 7.90 3.95
CA GLU A 40 9.58 8.36 3.86
C GLU A 40 10.15 8.82 5.22
N SER A 41 9.27 8.97 6.21
CA SER A 41 9.63 9.34 7.59
C SER A 41 10.60 8.34 8.23
N ALA A 42 11.42 8.82 9.16
CA ALA A 42 12.22 7.96 10.03
C ALA A 42 11.33 7.09 10.97
N THR A 43 10.11 7.56 11.26
CA THR A 43 9.18 6.90 12.18
C THR A 43 8.36 5.82 11.47
N TYR A 44 8.49 4.56 11.90
CA TYR A 44 7.55 3.49 11.52
C TYR A 44 6.23 3.64 12.27
N SER A 45 5.11 3.30 11.62
CA SER A 45 3.77 3.27 12.24
C SER A 45 3.04 1.98 11.85
N THR A 46 2.47 1.27 12.83
CA THR A 46 1.71 0.04 12.56
C THR A 46 0.39 0.28 11.83
N LYS A 47 -0.15 1.51 11.87
CA LYS A 47 -1.31 1.93 11.07
C LYS A 47 -0.92 1.95 9.59
N GLU A 48 -1.77 1.40 8.72
CA GLU A 48 -1.53 1.45 7.27
C GLU A 48 -1.61 2.91 6.79
N CYS A 49 -0.55 3.40 6.18
CA CYS A 49 -0.46 4.77 5.68
C CYS A 49 -1.25 4.89 4.36
N ALA A 50 -1.94 6.01 4.15
CA ALA A 50 -2.55 6.31 2.87
C ALA A 50 -1.45 6.49 1.81
N LEU A 51 -1.41 5.61 0.81
CA LEU A 51 -0.43 5.68 -0.27
C LEU A 51 -0.95 6.64 -1.35
N GLY A 52 -0.26 7.77 -1.48
CA GLY A 52 -0.54 8.84 -2.43
C GLY A 52 0.76 9.45 -2.95
N ILE A 53 0.69 10.24 -4.01
CA ILE A 53 1.86 10.86 -4.65
C ILE A 53 2.51 11.87 -3.68
N GLU A 54 1.67 12.59 -2.96
CA GLU A 54 2.00 13.53 -1.89
C GLU A 54 2.81 12.91 -0.72
N ASN A 55 2.70 11.59 -0.53
CA ASN A 55 3.41 10.84 0.53
C ASN A 55 4.65 10.09 0.00
N ALA A 56 5.02 10.30 -1.26
CA ALA A 56 6.06 9.57 -1.99
C ALA A 56 6.99 10.53 -2.77
N LEU A 57 7.47 11.58 -2.09
CA LEU A 57 8.23 12.67 -2.69
C LEU A 57 9.59 12.22 -3.25
N ALA A 58 10.34 11.39 -2.52
CA ALA A 58 11.60 10.83 -3.00
C ALA A 58 11.41 9.82 -4.14
N LEU A 59 10.28 9.09 -4.16
CA LEU A 59 9.88 8.26 -5.30
C LEU A 59 9.70 9.12 -6.56
N MET A 60 8.97 10.24 -6.46
CA MET A 60 8.78 11.17 -7.57
C MET A 60 10.10 11.81 -8.01
N GLN A 61 10.92 12.27 -7.06
CA GLN A 61 12.24 12.88 -7.35
C GLN A 61 13.17 11.94 -8.14
N PHE A 62 13.18 10.64 -7.83
CA PHE A 62 13.94 9.65 -8.62
C PHE A 62 13.39 9.48 -10.03
N ILE A 63 12.07 9.47 -10.19
CA ILE A 63 11.40 9.24 -11.47
C ILE A 63 11.55 10.45 -12.40
N GLU A 64 11.35 11.65 -11.87
CA GLU A 64 11.54 12.94 -12.56
C GLU A 64 13.00 13.20 -12.92
N GLY A 65 13.94 12.82 -12.02
CA GLY A 65 15.38 12.83 -12.29
C GLY A 65 15.85 11.76 -13.29
N GLY A 66 14.95 11.05 -13.98
CA GLY A 66 15.28 10.04 -15.00
C GLY A 66 15.78 8.70 -14.46
N ARG A 67 15.83 8.52 -13.13
CA ARG A 67 16.40 7.35 -12.43
C ARG A 67 15.36 6.27 -12.12
N GLY A 68 14.20 6.29 -12.79
CA GLY A 68 13.08 5.37 -12.55
C GLY A 68 13.42 3.87 -12.76
N CYS A 69 14.48 3.54 -13.51
CA CYS A 69 14.97 2.15 -13.57
C CYS A 69 15.61 1.69 -12.23
N GLU A 70 16.42 2.54 -11.58
CA GLU A 70 17.00 2.23 -10.26
C GLU A 70 15.91 1.99 -9.20
N VAL A 71 14.79 2.71 -9.30
CA VAL A 71 13.60 2.48 -8.44
C VAL A 71 13.02 1.08 -8.65
N VAL A 72 12.88 0.65 -9.91
CA VAL A 72 12.35 -0.68 -10.25
C VAL A 72 13.28 -1.80 -9.78
N ASP A 73 14.59 -1.61 -9.94
CA ASP A 73 15.58 -2.59 -9.47
C ASP A 73 15.62 -2.67 -7.94
N GLU A 74 15.46 -1.54 -7.23
CA GLU A 74 15.37 -1.50 -5.77
C GLU A 74 14.06 -2.15 -5.24
N ILE A 75 12.92 -1.94 -5.92
CA ILE A 75 11.65 -2.65 -5.66
C ILE A 75 11.85 -4.17 -5.84
N ARG A 76 12.51 -4.58 -6.93
CA ARG A 76 12.80 -5.99 -7.22
C ARG A 76 13.68 -6.60 -6.13
N ARG A 77 14.75 -5.90 -5.75
CA ARG A 77 15.71 -6.30 -4.72
C ARG A 77 15.03 -6.54 -3.37
N LEU A 78 14.28 -5.56 -2.84
CA LEU A 78 13.60 -5.67 -1.55
C LEU A 78 12.53 -6.79 -1.51
N ASN A 79 11.92 -7.14 -2.64
CA ASN A 79 10.97 -8.25 -2.76
C ASN A 79 11.65 -9.62 -2.92
N LEU A 80 12.87 -9.69 -3.47
CA LEU A 80 13.67 -10.93 -3.53
C LEU A 80 14.29 -11.24 -2.16
N GLU A 81 14.83 -10.23 -1.49
CA GLU A 81 15.37 -10.31 -0.12
C GLU A 81 14.28 -10.53 0.95
N GLY A 82 13.02 -10.19 0.63
CA GLY A 82 11.89 -10.33 1.55
C GLY A 82 11.83 -9.29 2.68
N HIS A 83 12.74 -8.32 2.70
CA HIS A 83 12.85 -7.30 3.76
C HIS A 83 11.69 -6.28 3.81
N ALA A 84 10.82 -6.24 2.80
CA ALA A 84 9.69 -5.32 2.75
C ALA A 84 8.55 -5.71 3.73
N VAL A 85 8.54 -5.07 4.91
CA VAL A 85 7.52 -5.26 5.97
C VAL A 85 6.08 -5.06 5.44
N ARG A 86 5.89 -4.15 4.47
CA ARG A 86 4.63 -3.98 3.73
C ARG A 86 4.85 -4.16 2.24
N ARG A 87 4.00 -4.95 1.58
CA ARG A 87 4.04 -5.14 0.12
C ARG A 87 3.32 -4.03 -0.66
N ASN A 88 2.29 -3.42 -0.07
CA ASN A 88 1.46 -2.40 -0.73
C ASN A 88 2.27 -1.19 -1.25
N PRO A 89 3.25 -0.62 -0.51
CA PRO A 89 4.09 0.48 -1.01
C PRO A 89 4.92 0.12 -2.24
N SER A 90 5.46 -1.10 -2.30
CA SER A 90 6.19 -1.59 -3.48
C SER A 90 5.27 -1.77 -4.69
N LEU A 91 4.02 -2.22 -4.49
CA LEU A 91 3.02 -2.31 -5.56
C LEU A 91 2.57 -0.93 -6.05
N PHE A 92 2.43 0.04 -5.14
CA PHE A 92 2.13 1.44 -5.46
C PHE A 92 3.28 2.08 -6.26
N ALA A 93 4.52 1.95 -5.81
CA ALA A 93 5.69 2.48 -6.52
C ALA A 93 5.85 1.86 -7.92
N LEU A 94 5.58 0.56 -8.06
CA LEU A 94 5.52 -0.10 -9.36
C LEU A 94 4.38 0.44 -10.25
N ALA A 95 3.23 0.77 -9.67
CA ALA A 95 2.10 1.38 -10.38
C ALA A 95 2.44 2.80 -10.88
N VAL A 96 3.18 3.60 -10.11
CA VAL A 96 3.74 4.90 -10.55
C VAL A 96 4.74 4.70 -11.70
N CYS A 97 5.79 3.90 -11.50
CA CYS A 97 6.84 3.66 -12.51
C CYS A 97 6.25 3.14 -13.84
N SER A 98 5.26 2.23 -13.77
CA SER A 98 4.59 1.69 -14.95
C SER A 98 3.52 2.60 -15.57
N GLN A 99 3.37 3.86 -15.13
CA GLN A 99 2.61 4.91 -15.81
C GLN A 99 3.48 6.12 -16.23
N HIS A 100 4.75 6.15 -15.84
CA HIS A 100 5.63 7.27 -16.16
C HIS A 100 5.79 7.51 -17.68
N ALA A 101 6.13 8.74 -18.06
CA ALA A 101 6.35 9.16 -19.44
C ALA A 101 7.52 8.40 -20.08
N ASP A 102 8.64 8.27 -19.37
CA ASP A 102 9.81 7.52 -19.82
C ASP A 102 9.47 6.06 -20.16
N CYS A 103 9.83 5.67 -21.38
CA CYS A 103 9.60 4.34 -21.89
C CYS A 103 10.52 3.29 -21.25
N LYS A 104 11.74 3.64 -20.81
CA LYS A 104 12.67 2.68 -20.17
C LYS A 104 12.12 2.23 -18.81
N THR A 105 11.82 3.18 -17.92
CA THR A 105 11.20 2.98 -16.60
C THR A 105 9.88 2.22 -16.72
N ARG A 106 8.99 2.64 -17.64
CA ARG A 106 7.70 1.99 -17.86
C ARG A 106 7.83 0.55 -18.33
N GLN A 107 8.81 0.24 -19.18
CA GLN A 107 9.09 -1.14 -19.60
C GLN A 107 9.70 -1.96 -18.46
N ALA A 108 10.68 -1.43 -17.73
CA ALA A 108 11.32 -2.10 -16.60
C ALA A 108 10.26 -2.54 -15.56
N ALA A 109 9.40 -1.61 -15.13
CA ALA A 109 8.36 -1.87 -14.14
C ALA A 109 7.35 -2.96 -14.59
N LEU A 110 7.07 -3.06 -15.89
CA LEU A 110 6.16 -4.08 -16.42
C LEU A 110 6.83 -5.45 -16.63
N ARG A 111 8.17 -5.52 -16.79
CA ARG A 111 8.91 -6.80 -16.89
C ARG A 111 8.92 -7.55 -15.54
N VAL A 112 9.16 -6.82 -14.44
CA VAL A 112 9.23 -7.41 -13.09
C VAL A 112 7.86 -7.74 -12.47
N LEU A 113 6.76 -7.36 -13.14
CA LEU A 113 5.39 -7.52 -12.62
C LEU A 113 5.08 -8.96 -12.17
N LYS A 114 5.51 -9.96 -12.94
CA LYS A 114 5.29 -11.38 -12.62
C LYS A 114 6.06 -11.86 -11.38
N GLU A 115 7.21 -11.26 -11.08
CA GLU A 115 8.09 -11.66 -9.97
C GLU A 115 7.61 -11.07 -8.63
N LEU A 116 7.00 -9.89 -8.70
CA LEU A 116 6.41 -9.13 -7.59
C LEU A 116 4.98 -9.61 -7.27
N CYS A 117 4.11 -9.68 -8.27
CA CYS A 117 2.71 -10.04 -8.11
C CYS A 117 2.49 -11.56 -8.17
N ARG A 118 3.02 -12.30 -7.19
CA ARG A 118 2.91 -13.78 -7.13
C ARG A 118 1.49 -14.28 -6.77
N THR A 119 0.56 -13.40 -6.43
CA THR A 119 -0.83 -13.75 -6.09
C THR A 119 -1.84 -12.80 -6.74
N PRO A 120 -3.10 -13.22 -6.97
CA PRO A 120 -4.15 -12.35 -7.51
C PRO A 120 -4.35 -11.09 -6.68
N VAL A 121 -4.27 -11.18 -5.35
CA VAL A 121 -4.37 -10.03 -4.43
C VAL A 121 -3.37 -8.93 -4.82
N GLN A 122 -2.11 -9.30 -5.09
CA GLN A 122 -1.08 -8.34 -5.47
C GLN A 122 -1.34 -7.75 -6.86
N LEU A 123 -1.75 -8.57 -7.83
CA LEU A 123 -2.08 -8.12 -9.18
C LEU A 123 -3.29 -7.16 -9.19
N PHE A 124 -4.37 -7.50 -8.49
CA PHE A 124 -5.55 -6.66 -8.36
C PHE A 124 -5.24 -5.33 -7.65
N THR A 125 -4.46 -5.36 -6.56
CA THR A 125 -4.01 -4.14 -5.88
C THR A 125 -3.14 -3.26 -6.77
N PHE A 126 -2.21 -3.83 -7.55
CA PHE A 126 -1.42 -3.09 -8.54
C PHE A 126 -2.30 -2.44 -9.62
N VAL A 127 -3.26 -3.16 -10.19
CA VAL A 127 -4.19 -2.60 -11.20
C VAL A 127 -5.11 -1.53 -10.60
N GLN A 128 -5.48 -1.63 -9.32
CA GLN A 128 -6.23 -0.59 -8.61
C GLN A 128 -5.39 0.67 -8.38
N TYR A 129 -4.14 0.57 -7.89
CA TYR A 129 -3.25 1.73 -7.76
C TYR A 129 -3.01 2.41 -9.12
N LYS A 130 -2.85 1.65 -10.21
CA LYS A 130 -2.75 2.26 -11.56
C LYS A 130 -3.99 3.06 -11.93
N LYS A 131 -5.19 2.58 -11.59
CA LYS A 131 -6.46 3.26 -11.85
C LYS A 131 -6.65 4.52 -10.98
N GLU A 132 -6.15 4.52 -9.75
CA GLU A 132 -6.20 5.66 -8.83
C GLU A 132 -5.22 6.76 -9.25
N LEU A 133 -3.99 6.39 -9.63
CA LEU A 133 -2.93 7.27 -10.15
C LEU A 133 -3.22 7.84 -11.56
N LYS A 134 -4.39 7.57 -12.15
CA LYS A 134 -4.67 7.80 -13.57
C LYS A 134 -5.19 9.22 -13.86
N GLN A 135 -4.28 10.14 -14.18
CA GLN A 135 -4.63 11.42 -14.78
C GLN A 135 -4.57 11.33 -16.33
N GLY A 136 -5.70 11.54 -17.02
CA GLY A 136 -5.76 11.59 -18.48
C GLY A 136 -5.93 10.23 -19.21
N SER A 137 -4.93 9.84 -20.01
CA SER A 137 -5.04 8.80 -21.06
C SER A 137 -5.27 7.37 -20.54
N GLY A 138 -5.60 6.44 -21.44
CA GLY A 138 -6.09 5.10 -21.11
C GLY A 138 -5.06 4.17 -20.48
N MET A 139 -5.30 3.74 -19.23
CA MET A 139 -4.47 2.80 -18.47
C MET A 139 -4.12 1.50 -19.23
N TRP A 140 -5.07 0.96 -20.00
CA TRP A 140 -4.94 -0.32 -20.72
C TRP A 140 -4.19 -0.20 -22.06
N GLY A 141 -3.04 0.45 -22.06
CA GLY A 141 -2.11 0.47 -23.19
C GLY A 141 -1.53 -0.91 -23.53
N ARG A 142 -0.98 -1.08 -24.74
CA ARG A 142 -0.46 -2.36 -25.26
C ARG A 142 0.52 -3.07 -24.29
N ALA A 143 1.35 -2.29 -23.58
CA ALA A 143 2.31 -2.81 -22.61
C ALA A 143 1.66 -3.41 -21.35
N LEU A 144 0.65 -2.76 -20.76
CA LEU A 144 -0.07 -3.32 -19.61
C LEU A 144 -0.89 -4.55 -20.02
N ARG A 145 -1.55 -4.50 -21.18
CA ARG A 145 -2.29 -5.64 -21.73
C ARG A 145 -1.38 -6.87 -21.88
N ARG A 146 -0.19 -6.69 -22.48
CA ARG A 146 0.83 -7.75 -22.55
C ARG A 146 1.26 -8.22 -21.16
N ALA A 147 1.65 -7.34 -20.26
CA ALA A 147 2.15 -7.74 -18.94
C ALA A 147 1.12 -8.53 -18.10
N VAL A 148 -0.18 -8.25 -18.25
CA VAL A 148 -1.26 -9.02 -17.63
C VAL A 148 -1.49 -10.35 -18.37
N THR A 149 -1.46 -10.39 -19.69
CA THR A 149 -1.52 -11.63 -20.49
C THR A 149 -0.36 -12.58 -20.15
N ASP A 150 0.87 -12.06 -20.11
CA ASP A 150 2.09 -12.78 -19.76
C ASP A 150 2.02 -13.32 -18.32
N TRP A 151 1.34 -12.64 -17.39
CA TRP A 151 1.10 -13.13 -16.02
C TRP A 151 0.26 -14.41 -16.00
N TYR A 152 -0.87 -14.45 -16.72
CA TYR A 152 -1.73 -15.64 -16.79
C TYR A 152 -1.07 -16.79 -17.56
N ASN A 153 -0.44 -16.52 -18.71
CA ASN A 153 0.21 -17.55 -19.54
C ASN A 153 1.51 -18.12 -18.94
N SER A 154 2.12 -17.44 -17.97
CA SER A 154 3.31 -17.93 -17.27
C SER A 154 3.04 -18.93 -16.13
N GLN A 155 1.77 -19.27 -15.89
CA GLN A 155 1.35 -20.22 -14.85
C GLN A 155 0.96 -21.57 -15.45
N ASP A 156 1.23 -22.64 -14.70
CA ASP A 156 0.59 -23.94 -14.91
C ASP A 156 -0.95 -23.80 -14.79
N GLY A 157 -1.69 -24.58 -15.58
CA GLY A 157 -3.14 -24.55 -15.61
C GLY A 157 -3.80 -25.04 -14.32
N MET A 158 -3.24 -26.04 -13.64
CA MET A 158 -3.78 -26.52 -12.35
C MET A 158 -3.50 -25.52 -11.22
N SER A 159 -2.29 -24.97 -11.17
CA SER A 159 -1.91 -23.89 -10.27
C SER A 159 -2.80 -22.66 -10.50
N LEU A 160 -3.02 -22.26 -11.76
CA LEU A 160 -3.91 -21.15 -12.09
C LEU A 160 -5.36 -21.46 -11.68
N ALA A 161 -5.88 -22.66 -11.95
CA ALA A 161 -7.23 -23.07 -11.53
C ALA A 161 -7.42 -22.90 -10.02
N ARG A 162 -6.50 -23.44 -9.21
CA ARG A 162 -6.48 -23.28 -7.74
C ARG A 162 -6.37 -21.82 -7.31
N THR A 163 -5.54 -21.04 -7.99
CA THR A 163 -5.35 -19.62 -7.72
C THR A 163 -6.63 -18.79 -7.96
N VAL A 164 -7.36 -19.04 -9.05
CA VAL A 164 -8.57 -18.26 -9.41
C VAL A 164 -9.83 -18.69 -8.66
N THR A 165 -9.94 -19.96 -8.26
CA THR A 165 -11.04 -20.42 -7.39
C THR A 165 -10.89 -19.87 -5.97
N LYS A 166 -9.66 -19.81 -5.45
CA LYS A 166 -9.32 -19.25 -4.13
C LYS A 166 -9.48 -17.74 -4.03
N CYS A 167 -9.18 -16.97 -5.09
CA CYS A 167 -9.22 -15.50 -5.04
C CYS A 167 -9.96 -14.87 -6.22
N LYS A 168 -11.27 -15.14 -6.33
CA LYS A 168 -12.16 -14.67 -7.42
C LYS A 168 -12.07 -13.15 -7.69
N HIS A 169 -11.96 -12.33 -6.64
CA HIS A 169 -11.85 -10.86 -6.73
C HIS A 169 -11.15 -10.23 -5.51
N ARG A 170 -10.50 -9.07 -5.70
CA ARG A 170 -9.94 -8.21 -4.64
C ARG A 170 -9.81 -6.77 -5.13
N ALA A 171 -9.73 -5.80 -4.21
CA ALA A 171 -9.44 -4.38 -4.53
C ALA A 171 -10.36 -3.74 -5.61
N GLY A 172 -11.61 -4.23 -5.75
CA GLY A 172 -12.55 -3.78 -6.78
C GLY A 172 -12.37 -4.39 -8.18
N TRP A 173 -11.56 -5.45 -8.31
CA TRP A 173 -11.28 -6.17 -9.57
C TRP A 173 -11.52 -7.67 -9.46
N SER A 174 -12.02 -8.28 -10.52
CA SER A 174 -12.10 -9.74 -10.69
C SER A 174 -11.13 -10.24 -11.77
N HIS A 175 -10.89 -11.55 -11.80
CA HIS A 175 -10.16 -12.16 -12.92
C HIS A 175 -10.85 -11.90 -14.28
N GLN A 176 -12.19 -11.89 -14.32
CA GLN A 176 -12.96 -11.64 -15.54
C GLN A 176 -12.70 -10.25 -16.13
N ASP A 177 -12.57 -9.22 -15.29
CA ASP A 177 -12.22 -7.86 -15.71
C ASP A 177 -10.84 -7.82 -16.34
N LEU A 178 -9.85 -8.43 -15.68
CA LEU A 178 -8.46 -8.45 -16.15
C LEU A 178 -8.32 -9.21 -17.47
N LEU A 179 -8.98 -10.36 -17.64
CA LEU A 179 -9.00 -11.10 -18.91
C LEU A 179 -9.63 -10.27 -20.04
N ARG A 180 -10.78 -9.62 -19.77
CA ARG A 180 -11.49 -8.78 -20.74
C ARG A 180 -10.66 -7.58 -21.20
N LEU A 181 -9.96 -6.91 -20.28
CA LEU A 181 -9.26 -5.64 -20.51
C LEU A 181 -7.80 -5.82 -20.98
N SER A 182 -7.17 -6.95 -20.67
CA SER A 182 -5.91 -7.38 -21.32
C SER A 182 -6.12 -7.87 -22.76
N HIS A 183 -7.34 -8.29 -23.11
CA HIS A 183 -7.61 -9.13 -24.28
C HIS A 183 -6.77 -10.42 -24.25
N MET A 184 -6.82 -11.11 -23.10
CA MET A 184 -6.09 -12.35 -22.87
C MET A 184 -6.30 -13.35 -24.00
N LYS A 185 -5.20 -13.93 -24.48
CA LYS A 185 -5.19 -15.12 -25.32
C LYS A 185 -4.38 -16.20 -24.60
N PRO A 186 -4.98 -17.36 -24.26
CA PRO A 186 -4.25 -18.52 -23.75
C PRO A 186 -3.14 -18.96 -24.71
N THR A 187 -2.02 -19.43 -24.17
CA THR A 187 -0.93 -20.07 -24.94
C THR A 187 -1.00 -21.60 -24.96
N ASN A 188 -1.79 -22.18 -24.06
CA ASN A 188 -1.91 -23.61 -23.81
C ASN A 188 -3.35 -23.95 -23.36
N ASP A 189 -3.81 -25.16 -23.69
CA ASP A 189 -5.22 -25.52 -23.54
C ASP A 189 -5.67 -25.61 -22.07
N THR A 190 -4.78 -25.96 -21.14
CA THR A 190 -5.07 -25.98 -19.70
C THR A 190 -5.40 -24.57 -19.17
N VAL A 191 -4.69 -23.54 -19.62
CA VAL A 191 -5.03 -22.13 -19.34
C VAL A 191 -6.27 -21.69 -20.13
N ALA A 192 -6.53 -22.27 -21.31
CA ALA A 192 -7.74 -22.00 -22.08
C ALA A 192 -9.02 -22.48 -21.38
N VAL A 193 -9.01 -23.66 -20.75
CA VAL A 193 -10.08 -24.15 -19.88
C VAL A 193 -10.34 -23.14 -18.75
N VAL A 194 -9.30 -22.72 -18.02
CA VAL A 194 -9.46 -21.79 -16.89
C VAL A 194 -9.94 -20.41 -17.35
N CYS A 195 -9.47 -19.92 -18.50
CA CYS A 195 -9.98 -18.68 -19.10
C CYS A 195 -11.45 -18.81 -19.55
N LYS A 196 -11.86 -19.98 -20.09
CA LYS A 196 -13.26 -20.27 -20.43
C LYS A 196 -14.13 -20.28 -19.17
N TYR A 197 -13.69 -20.94 -18.10
CA TYR A 197 -14.35 -20.98 -16.79
C TYR A 197 -14.59 -19.57 -16.23
N ILE A 198 -13.56 -18.71 -16.19
CA ILE A 198 -13.69 -17.34 -15.66
C ILE A 198 -14.60 -16.46 -16.53
N THR A 199 -14.62 -16.66 -17.85
CA THR A 199 -15.35 -15.77 -18.78
C THR A 199 -16.77 -16.23 -19.12
N LYS A 200 -17.08 -17.52 -18.97
CA LYS A 200 -18.36 -18.14 -19.35
C LYS A 200 -19.00 -19.02 -18.26
N GLY A 201 -18.32 -19.23 -17.14
CA GLY A 201 -18.80 -20.11 -16.06
C GLY A 201 -18.68 -21.60 -16.41
N TRP A 202 -19.05 -22.46 -15.45
CA TRP A 202 -18.93 -23.91 -15.58
C TRP A 202 -19.63 -24.50 -16.81
N LYS A 203 -20.88 -24.12 -17.07
CA LYS A 203 -21.65 -24.63 -18.22
C LYS A 203 -20.90 -24.43 -19.55
N GLY A 204 -20.29 -23.26 -19.74
CA GLY A 204 -19.50 -22.96 -20.94
C GLY A 204 -18.16 -23.70 -21.04
N VAL A 205 -17.68 -24.33 -19.96
CA VAL A 205 -16.56 -25.29 -19.98
C VAL A 205 -17.07 -26.67 -20.36
N GLN A 206 -18.13 -27.15 -19.71
CA GLN A 206 -18.78 -28.43 -19.99
C GLN A 206 -19.17 -28.55 -21.47
N GLU A 207 -19.87 -27.55 -22.03
CA GLU A 207 -20.24 -27.42 -23.46
C GLU A 207 -19.03 -27.42 -24.43
N THR A 208 -17.79 -27.26 -23.95
CA THR A 208 -16.60 -27.09 -24.81
C THR A 208 -15.60 -28.22 -24.68
N TYR A 209 -15.58 -28.92 -23.53
CA TYR A 209 -14.55 -29.90 -23.18
C TYR A 209 -15.13 -31.21 -22.63
N GLY A 210 -16.41 -31.28 -22.24
CA GLY A 210 -17.00 -32.48 -21.64
C GLY A 210 -17.03 -33.69 -22.58
N ASP A 211 -17.44 -33.47 -23.83
CA ASP A 211 -17.62 -34.51 -24.86
C ASP A 211 -16.41 -34.65 -25.80
N LYS A 212 -15.21 -34.24 -25.37
CA LYS A 212 -14.00 -34.24 -26.21
C LYS A 212 -12.90 -35.12 -25.65
N GLU A 213 -12.19 -35.77 -26.56
CA GLU A 213 -10.87 -36.32 -26.30
C GLU A 213 -9.89 -35.17 -26.04
N ASN A 214 -9.64 -34.92 -24.75
CA ASN A 214 -8.72 -33.91 -24.25
C ASN A 214 -7.37 -34.56 -23.86
N SER A 215 -6.30 -33.77 -23.76
CA SER A 215 -5.09 -34.25 -23.10
C SER A 215 -5.31 -34.47 -21.60
N ASP A 216 -4.56 -35.41 -21.02
CA ASP A 216 -4.61 -35.79 -19.60
C ASP A 216 -4.53 -34.58 -18.65
N ASP A 217 -3.64 -33.61 -18.92
CA ASP A 217 -3.53 -32.38 -18.11
C ASP A 217 -4.73 -31.43 -18.26
N VAL A 218 -5.39 -31.40 -19.42
CA VAL A 218 -6.65 -30.68 -19.61
C VAL A 218 -7.76 -31.38 -18.82
N GLN A 219 -7.79 -32.72 -18.82
CA GLN A 219 -8.78 -33.50 -18.08
C GLN A 219 -8.62 -33.37 -16.56
N LYS A 220 -7.39 -33.31 -16.03
CA LYS A 220 -7.12 -32.99 -14.61
C LYS A 220 -7.68 -31.62 -14.23
N VAL A 221 -7.44 -30.60 -15.05
CA VAL A 221 -7.95 -29.24 -14.81
C VAL A 221 -9.48 -29.18 -14.92
N PHE A 222 -10.07 -29.94 -15.85
CA PHE A 222 -11.53 -30.08 -15.97
C PHE A 222 -12.13 -30.73 -14.73
N ALA A 223 -11.61 -31.87 -14.28
CA ALA A 223 -12.09 -32.60 -13.10
C ALA A 223 -11.96 -31.77 -11.81
N TYR A 224 -10.84 -31.05 -11.62
CA TYR A 224 -10.68 -30.13 -10.49
C TYR A 224 -11.73 -29.00 -10.51
N LEU A 225 -12.03 -28.44 -11.69
CA LEU A 225 -13.07 -27.40 -11.83
C LEU A 225 -14.49 -27.97 -11.65
N GLU A 226 -14.75 -29.20 -12.05
CA GLU A 226 -16.01 -29.91 -11.78
C GLU A 226 -16.21 -30.15 -10.28
N ALA A 227 -15.19 -30.71 -9.60
CA ALA A 227 -15.19 -30.91 -8.15
C ALA A 227 -15.38 -29.59 -7.38
N MET A 228 -14.74 -28.51 -7.86
CA MET A 228 -14.95 -27.15 -7.38
C MET A 228 -16.36 -26.59 -7.65
N GLU A 229 -17.16 -27.15 -8.54
CA GLU A 229 -18.56 -26.75 -8.76
C GLU A 229 -19.55 -27.64 -8.01
N LYS A 230 -19.27 -28.95 -7.89
CA LYS A 230 -19.94 -29.85 -6.96
C LYS A 230 -19.87 -29.30 -5.53
N ALA A 231 -18.67 -28.93 -5.07
CA ALA A 231 -18.44 -28.31 -3.75
C ALA A 231 -19.10 -26.92 -3.52
N LYS A 232 -19.75 -26.31 -4.54
CA LYS A 232 -20.57 -25.09 -4.39
C LYS A 232 -22.07 -25.35 -4.42
N HIS A 233 -22.51 -26.45 -5.02
CA HIS A 233 -23.92 -26.74 -5.25
C HIS A 233 -24.42 -27.96 -4.45
N SER A 234 -23.51 -28.77 -3.93
CA SER A 234 -23.85 -29.89 -3.05
C SER A 234 -24.55 -29.38 -1.80
N THR A 235 -25.70 -29.99 -1.52
CA THR A 235 -26.43 -29.85 -0.26
C THR A 235 -26.01 -30.90 0.77
N ASP A 236 -25.18 -31.86 0.38
CA ASP A 236 -24.68 -32.93 1.24
C ASP A 236 -23.41 -32.50 1.98
N GLU A 237 -23.29 -32.90 3.25
CA GLU A 237 -22.14 -32.58 4.08
C GLU A 237 -21.00 -33.59 3.83
N GLN A 238 -21.35 -34.84 3.54
CA GLN A 238 -20.42 -35.95 3.33
C GLN A 238 -19.69 -35.83 1.98
N GLU A 239 -20.41 -35.58 0.88
CA GLU A 239 -19.82 -35.27 -0.44
C GLU A 239 -18.85 -34.08 -0.33
N LEU A 240 -19.26 -33.00 0.35
CA LEU A 240 -18.41 -31.81 0.51
C LEU A 240 -17.13 -32.12 1.31
N ILE A 241 -17.22 -32.92 2.38
CA ILE A 241 -16.05 -33.37 3.15
C ILE A 241 -15.10 -34.20 2.27
N HIS A 242 -15.63 -35.13 1.48
CA HIS A 242 -14.81 -35.92 0.55
C HIS A 242 -14.09 -35.05 -0.49
N LEU A 243 -14.80 -34.09 -1.10
CA LEU A 243 -14.23 -33.13 -2.05
C LEU A 243 -13.17 -32.21 -1.42
N ILE A 244 -13.33 -31.83 -0.14
CA ILE A 244 -12.31 -31.06 0.61
C ILE A 244 -11.02 -31.87 0.76
N GLU A 245 -11.11 -33.15 1.11
CA GLU A 245 -9.96 -34.01 1.39
C GLU A 245 -9.24 -34.46 0.11
N GLU A 246 -9.99 -34.86 -0.92
CA GLU A 246 -9.43 -35.25 -2.23
C GLU A 246 -8.72 -34.09 -2.93
N GLN A 247 -9.42 -32.95 -3.10
CA GLN A 247 -8.92 -31.81 -3.89
C GLN A 247 -8.09 -30.82 -3.07
N ARG A 248 -7.95 -31.05 -1.75
CA ARG A 248 -7.29 -30.18 -0.76
C ARG A 248 -7.81 -28.75 -0.81
N LEU A 249 -9.12 -28.59 -0.66
CA LEU A 249 -9.80 -27.29 -0.77
C LEU A 249 -9.54 -26.42 0.46
N GLU A 250 -9.18 -25.15 0.25
CA GLU A 250 -9.00 -24.19 1.34
C GLU A 250 -10.31 -23.46 1.69
N LYS A 251 -10.39 -22.94 2.93
CA LYS A 251 -11.59 -22.31 3.50
C LYS A 251 -12.16 -21.16 2.63
N GLU A 252 -11.32 -20.43 1.89
CA GLU A 252 -11.73 -19.37 0.96
C GLU A 252 -12.52 -19.88 -0.28
N GLN A 253 -12.47 -21.18 -0.59
CA GLN A 253 -13.19 -21.81 -1.70
C GLN A 253 -14.59 -22.29 -1.29
N ILE A 254 -14.83 -22.51 0.00
CA ILE A 254 -16.07 -23.07 0.59
C ILE A 254 -17.11 -21.97 0.82
N LEU A 255 -18.40 -22.25 0.58
CA LEU A 255 -19.47 -21.26 0.83
C LEU A 255 -19.69 -21.04 2.34
N THR A 256 -20.08 -19.81 2.68
CA THR A 256 -20.32 -19.35 4.06
C THR A 256 -21.41 -20.11 4.81
N ASN A 257 -22.28 -20.84 4.12
CA ASN A 257 -23.26 -21.73 4.73
C ASN A 257 -22.62 -23.03 5.25
N HIS A 258 -21.78 -23.71 4.48
CA HIS A 258 -21.12 -24.94 4.94
C HIS A 258 -20.08 -24.65 6.04
N LEU A 259 -19.51 -23.44 6.08
CA LEU A 259 -18.66 -22.96 7.20
C LEU A 259 -19.43 -22.78 8.54
N LYS A 260 -20.70 -23.17 8.61
CA LYS A 260 -21.48 -23.35 9.85
C LYS A 260 -21.38 -24.78 10.43
N SER A 261 -21.15 -25.79 9.59
CA SER A 261 -21.02 -27.20 10.02
C SER A 261 -19.78 -27.38 10.90
N LYS A 262 -19.79 -28.39 11.78
CA LYS A 262 -18.60 -28.80 12.55
C LYS A 262 -17.66 -29.66 11.70
N GLU A 263 -18.19 -30.66 11.00
CA GLU A 263 -17.37 -31.69 10.35
C GLU A 263 -16.69 -31.16 9.08
N VAL A 264 -17.28 -30.19 8.37
CA VAL A 264 -16.62 -29.40 7.30
C VAL A 264 -15.39 -28.66 7.83
N TRP A 265 -15.44 -28.12 9.05
CA TRP A 265 -14.27 -27.47 9.66
C TRP A 265 -13.19 -28.48 10.12
N LYS A 266 -13.55 -29.72 10.48
CA LYS A 266 -12.58 -30.80 10.72
C LYS A 266 -11.87 -31.24 9.44
N ALA A 267 -12.60 -31.44 8.35
CA ALA A 267 -12.02 -31.76 7.05
C ALA A 267 -11.00 -30.68 6.62
N LEU A 268 -11.38 -29.41 6.75
CA LEU A 268 -10.50 -28.26 6.53
C LEU A 268 -9.29 -28.20 7.48
N LEU A 269 -9.39 -28.73 8.71
CA LEU A 269 -8.34 -28.66 9.73
C LEU A 269 -7.09 -29.46 9.34
N LYS A 270 -7.28 -30.64 8.72
CA LYS A 270 -6.21 -31.55 8.29
C LYS A 270 -5.11 -30.81 7.51
N GLU A 271 -5.47 -30.23 6.37
CA GLU A 271 -4.52 -29.54 5.48
C GLU A 271 -4.31 -28.05 5.82
N MET A 272 -4.96 -27.50 6.85
CA MET A 272 -4.98 -26.04 7.12
C MET A 272 -3.57 -25.42 7.27
N PRO A 273 -3.20 -24.39 6.48
CA PRO A 273 -1.90 -23.73 6.63
C PRO A 273 -1.72 -23.08 8.00
N MET A 274 -0.52 -23.16 8.59
CA MET A 274 -0.22 -22.65 9.95
C MET A 274 -0.68 -21.20 10.19
N ALA A 275 -0.39 -20.30 9.25
CA ALA A 275 -0.78 -18.88 9.32
C ALA A 275 -2.29 -18.62 9.14
N VAL A 276 -3.08 -19.65 8.84
CA VAL A 276 -4.55 -19.68 8.85
C VAL A 276 -5.04 -20.32 10.15
N LEU A 277 -4.48 -21.47 10.56
CA LEU A 277 -4.79 -22.17 11.82
C LEU A 277 -4.71 -21.24 13.03
N LEU A 278 -3.56 -20.59 13.23
CA LEU A 278 -3.31 -19.64 14.33
C LEU A 278 -4.33 -18.50 14.41
N LYS A 279 -4.99 -18.15 13.29
CA LYS A 279 -6.01 -17.09 13.24
C LYS A 279 -7.44 -17.59 13.48
N HIS A 280 -7.66 -18.90 13.48
CA HIS A 280 -8.99 -19.50 13.59
C HIS A 280 -9.17 -20.40 14.83
N LEU A 281 -8.15 -20.61 15.69
CA LEU A 281 -8.26 -21.42 16.92
C LEU A 281 -9.50 -21.09 17.76
N GLY A 282 -9.77 -19.81 18.02
CA GLY A 282 -10.98 -19.37 18.74
C GLY A 282 -12.30 -19.69 18.03
N LYS A 283 -12.32 -19.73 16.69
CA LYS A 283 -13.50 -20.13 15.89
C LYS A 283 -13.67 -21.65 15.85
N LEU A 284 -12.59 -22.41 15.77
CA LEU A 284 -12.61 -23.87 15.85
C LEU A 284 -13.10 -24.32 17.24
N THR A 285 -12.63 -23.66 18.30
CA THR A 285 -13.06 -23.91 19.69
C THR A 285 -14.53 -23.51 19.88
N ALA A 286 -14.94 -22.31 19.44
CA ALA A 286 -16.34 -21.87 19.49
C ALA A 286 -17.31 -22.78 18.71
N ASN A 287 -16.85 -23.42 17.63
CA ASN A 287 -17.63 -24.41 16.86
C ASN A 287 -17.62 -25.83 17.48
N LYS A 288 -16.96 -26.03 18.62
CA LYS A 288 -16.70 -27.36 19.22
C LYS A 288 -16.01 -28.34 18.26
N VAL A 289 -15.21 -27.82 17.31
CA VAL A 289 -14.28 -28.61 16.48
C VAL A 289 -13.12 -29.03 17.35
N LEU A 290 -12.49 -28.05 18.00
CA LEU A 290 -11.56 -28.27 19.10
C LEU A 290 -12.39 -28.30 20.38
N ALA A 291 -12.62 -29.49 20.91
CA ALA A 291 -13.26 -29.71 22.21
C ALA A 291 -12.18 -30.19 23.21
N ALA A 292 -12.27 -29.78 24.46
CA ALA A 292 -11.30 -30.17 25.49
C ALA A 292 -11.14 -31.70 25.57
N GLY A 293 -9.90 -32.17 25.60
CA GLY A 293 -9.56 -33.61 25.61
C GLY A 293 -9.83 -34.37 24.30
N SER A 294 -10.17 -33.69 23.18
CA SER A 294 -10.35 -34.36 21.88
C SER A 294 -9.03 -34.64 21.17
N PRO A 295 -8.94 -35.69 20.32
CA PRO A 295 -7.74 -35.93 19.49
C PRO A 295 -7.49 -34.80 18.49
N ASP A 296 -8.53 -34.06 18.09
CA ASP A 296 -8.42 -32.85 17.27
C ASP A 296 -7.59 -31.76 17.98
N VAL A 297 -7.68 -31.64 19.32
CA VAL A 297 -6.83 -30.74 20.13
C VAL A 297 -5.39 -31.24 20.16
N ALA A 298 -5.18 -32.53 20.48
CA ALA A 298 -3.83 -33.11 20.56
C ALA A 298 -3.04 -32.93 19.25
N ALA A 299 -3.66 -33.23 18.10
CA ALA A 299 -3.05 -33.05 16.78
C ALA A 299 -2.76 -31.58 16.42
N VAL A 300 -3.59 -30.63 16.88
CA VAL A 300 -3.31 -29.19 16.74
C VAL A 300 -2.16 -28.75 17.64
N CYS A 301 -2.11 -29.24 18.89
CA CYS A 301 -1.04 -28.93 19.84
C CYS A 301 0.31 -29.49 19.39
N GLU A 302 0.36 -30.70 18.83
CA GLU A 302 1.55 -31.28 18.19
C GLU A 302 2.00 -30.41 17.01
N ARG A 303 1.09 -30.13 16.06
CA ARG A 303 1.39 -29.37 14.83
C ARG A 303 1.85 -27.94 15.10
N ILE A 304 1.32 -27.27 16.12
CA ILE A 304 1.74 -25.93 16.54
C ILE A 304 3.16 -25.96 17.14
N GLN A 305 3.55 -27.08 17.77
CA GLN A 305 4.84 -27.28 18.43
C GLN A 305 5.93 -27.90 17.55
N ASP A 306 5.62 -28.27 16.30
CA ASP A 306 6.58 -28.76 15.31
C ASP A 306 7.45 -27.62 14.76
N GLU A 307 8.70 -27.58 15.23
CA GLU A 307 9.71 -26.61 14.79
C GLU A 307 9.97 -26.68 13.27
N SER A 308 9.86 -27.86 12.66
CA SER A 308 10.08 -28.04 11.22
C SER A 308 8.94 -27.41 10.41
N ALA A 309 7.68 -27.57 10.83
CA ALA A 309 6.53 -26.86 10.26
C ALA A 309 6.62 -25.34 10.49
N LEU A 310 7.02 -24.89 11.68
CA LEU A 310 7.20 -23.45 11.97
C LEU A 310 8.29 -22.82 11.07
N LYS A 311 9.44 -23.48 10.93
CA LYS A 311 10.56 -23.08 10.04
C LYS A 311 10.12 -23.09 8.57
N LYS A 312 9.50 -24.16 8.10
CA LYS A 312 8.97 -24.30 6.71
C LYS A 312 7.90 -23.26 6.37
N ALA A 313 7.04 -22.90 7.34
CA ALA A 313 6.03 -21.87 7.18
C ALA A 313 6.56 -20.43 7.38
N LYS A 314 7.83 -20.27 7.81
CA LYS A 314 8.45 -18.99 8.22
C LYS A 314 7.59 -18.23 9.25
N THR A 315 7.11 -18.94 10.26
CA THR A 315 6.20 -18.39 11.29
C THR A 315 6.98 -17.60 12.34
N HIS A 316 7.11 -16.29 12.14
CA HIS A 316 7.79 -15.38 13.08
C HIS A 316 7.13 -15.39 14.49
N PRO A 317 7.92 -15.38 15.61
CA PRO A 317 7.42 -15.52 16.98
C PRO A 317 6.24 -14.61 17.35
N PHE A 318 6.32 -13.35 16.92
CA PHE A 318 5.24 -12.36 17.15
C PHE A 318 3.87 -12.82 16.63
N ASN A 319 3.79 -13.63 15.56
CA ASN A 319 2.51 -14.16 15.08
C ASN A 319 1.90 -15.20 16.03
N ILE A 320 2.75 -15.95 16.74
CA ILE A 320 2.33 -16.95 17.74
C ILE A 320 1.87 -16.23 19.01
N LEU A 321 2.61 -15.22 19.47
CA LEU A 321 2.16 -14.31 20.54
C LEU A 321 0.80 -13.68 20.22
N VAL A 322 0.63 -13.14 18.99
CA VAL A 322 -0.64 -12.56 18.52
C VAL A 322 -1.77 -13.58 18.53
N ALA A 323 -1.49 -14.86 18.27
CA ALA A 323 -2.46 -15.94 18.36
C ALA A 323 -2.79 -16.29 19.82
N SER A 324 -1.78 -16.49 20.68
CA SER A 324 -1.91 -16.79 22.12
C SER A 324 -2.77 -15.74 22.82
N GLU A 325 -2.43 -14.46 22.68
CA GLU A 325 -3.17 -13.35 23.30
C GLU A 325 -4.59 -13.16 22.74
N ASN A 326 -4.81 -13.42 21.44
CA ASN A 326 -6.17 -13.40 20.90
C ASN A 326 -7.00 -14.60 21.36
N TYR A 327 -6.38 -15.76 21.58
CA TYR A 327 -7.04 -16.99 22.00
C TYR A 327 -7.42 -16.96 23.48
N LYS A 328 -6.46 -16.60 24.35
CA LYS A 328 -6.62 -16.42 25.81
C LYS A 328 -7.76 -15.48 26.18
N ARG A 329 -8.08 -14.49 25.33
CA ARG A 329 -9.19 -13.54 25.55
C ARG A 329 -10.60 -14.17 25.48
N GLY A 330 -10.78 -15.36 24.91
CA GLY A 330 -12.07 -16.06 24.85
C GLY A 330 -13.17 -15.39 24.00
N HIS A 331 -12.87 -14.34 23.24
CA HIS A 331 -13.86 -13.68 22.37
C HIS A 331 -13.22 -12.88 21.22
N GLY A 332 -13.96 -12.68 20.13
CA GLY A 332 -13.47 -12.00 18.92
C GLY A 332 -13.73 -10.48 18.91
N LYS A 333 -12.67 -9.67 18.69
CA LYS A 333 -12.68 -8.19 18.75
C LYS A 333 -13.76 -7.46 17.92
N ARG A 334 -14.33 -8.10 16.88
CA ARG A 334 -15.37 -7.53 15.99
C ARG A 334 -16.59 -8.44 15.81
N SER A 335 -16.78 -9.44 16.68
CA SER A 335 -17.77 -10.50 16.46
C SER A 335 -18.42 -10.92 17.78
N LYS A 336 -19.72 -11.24 17.76
CA LYS A 336 -20.44 -11.82 18.92
C LYS A 336 -19.96 -13.23 19.33
N LEU A 337 -18.89 -13.74 18.70
CA LEU A 337 -18.28 -15.04 18.94
C LEU A 337 -17.50 -15.05 20.25
N LYS A 338 -17.82 -16.02 21.12
CA LYS A 338 -17.09 -16.36 22.35
C LYS A 338 -16.66 -17.83 22.32
N TRP A 339 -15.63 -18.15 23.10
CA TRP A 339 -15.14 -19.51 23.37
C TRP A 339 -14.46 -19.51 24.75
N GLU A 340 -14.36 -20.68 25.36
CA GLU A 340 -13.49 -20.91 26.51
C GLU A 340 -12.10 -21.30 25.97
N PRO A 341 -10.99 -20.67 26.40
CA PRO A 341 -9.65 -21.05 25.94
C PRO A 341 -9.26 -22.43 26.50
N ASP A 342 -8.86 -23.33 25.63
CA ASP A 342 -8.34 -24.64 25.99
C ASP A 342 -6.90 -24.53 26.56
N GLY A 343 -6.64 -25.24 27.66
CA GLY A 343 -5.37 -25.18 28.38
C GLY A 343 -4.19 -25.79 27.61
N ASP A 344 -4.42 -26.91 26.92
CA ASP A 344 -3.38 -27.59 26.13
C ASP A 344 -3.00 -26.73 24.92
N ILE A 345 -3.97 -26.09 24.27
CA ILE A 345 -3.73 -25.14 23.17
C ILE A 345 -2.95 -23.92 23.66
N VAL A 346 -3.27 -23.39 24.85
CA VAL A 346 -2.51 -22.29 25.46
C VAL A 346 -1.06 -22.69 25.74
N GLN A 347 -0.83 -23.85 26.36
CA GLN A 347 0.51 -24.37 26.63
C GLN A 347 1.29 -24.66 25.32
N ALA A 348 0.62 -25.21 24.30
CA ALA A 348 1.23 -25.47 23.00
C ALA A 348 1.64 -24.17 22.28
N LEU A 349 0.82 -23.11 22.36
CA LEU A 349 1.15 -21.80 21.79
C LEU A 349 2.33 -21.13 22.51
N ASP A 350 2.37 -21.21 23.84
CA ASP A 350 3.45 -20.60 24.62
C ASP A 350 4.77 -21.40 24.48
N CYS A 351 4.71 -22.74 24.34
CA CYS A 351 5.86 -23.57 23.95
C CYS A 351 6.33 -23.27 22.51
N ALA A 352 5.39 -23.15 21.57
CA ALA A 352 5.69 -22.80 20.17
C ALA A 352 6.27 -21.40 20.02
N PHE A 353 5.90 -20.45 20.90
CA PHE A 353 6.56 -19.15 20.96
C PHE A 353 8.05 -19.31 21.29
N CYS A 354 8.42 -20.02 22.36
CA CYS A 354 9.83 -20.29 22.69
C CYS A 354 10.56 -21.03 21.56
N LYS A 355 9.98 -22.12 21.02
CA LYS A 355 10.54 -22.85 19.86
C LYS A 355 10.69 -22.00 18.60
N SER A 356 9.87 -20.98 18.43
CA SER A 356 9.98 -20.09 17.27
C SER A 356 11.13 -19.08 17.36
N ILE A 357 11.72 -18.88 18.55
CA ILE A 357 12.85 -17.96 18.73
C ILE A 357 14.12 -18.54 18.10
N SER A 358 14.36 -19.86 18.18
CA SER A 358 15.44 -20.56 17.46
C SER A 358 15.28 -20.63 15.92
N ILE A 359 14.28 -19.93 15.38
CA ILE A 359 14.08 -19.69 13.94
C ILE A 359 14.67 -18.33 13.52
N VAL A 360 14.93 -17.44 14.48
CA VAL A 360 15.54 -16.13 14.22
C VAL A 360 17.05 -16.33 14.05
N GLU A 361 17.60 -15.84 12.93
CA GLU A 361 19.04 -15.87 12.68
C GLU A 361 19.73 -14.77 13.53
N PRO A 362 20.69 -15.11 14.41
CA PRO A 362 21.37 -14.13 15.26
C PRO A 362 22.36 -13.28 14.44
N THR A 363 22.54 -12.03 14.83
CA THR A 363 23.51 -11.13 14.21
C THR A 363 24.88 -11.14 14.89
N GLY A 364 24.97 -11.66 16.12
CA GLY A 364 26.22 -11.79 16.88
C GLY A 364 26.77 -10.44 17.34
N LYS A 365 25.90 -9.46 17.56
CA LYS A 365 26.24 -8.08 17.93
C LYS A 365 25.88 -7.77 19.37
N ARG A 366 26.38 -6.63 19.86
CA ARG A 366 26.11 -6.11 21.20
C ARG A 366 24.87 -5.23 21.17
N PHE A 367 23.81 -5.65 21.87
CA PHE A 367 22.52 -4.96 21.91
C PHE A 367 22.29 -4.29 23.27
N LEU A 368 21.77 -3.06 23.23
CA LEU A 368 21.10 -2.45 24.38
C LEU A 368 19.62 -2.26 24.05
N VAL A 369 18.76 -3.00 24.75
CA VAL A 369 17.30 -2.93 24.62
C VAL A 369 16.75 -2.13 25.79
N ALA A 370 16.35 -0.88 25.52
CA ALA A 370 15.80 0.02 26.52
C ALA A 370 14.28 0.07 26.45
N VAL A 371 13.60 -0.32 27.52
CA VAL A 371 12.14 -0.31 27.63
C VAL A 371 11.66 0.89 28.45
N ASP A 372 10.83 1.70 27.83
CA ASP A 372 10.17 2.84 28.47
C ASP A 372 9.07 2.36 29.41
N ILE A 373 9.20 2.64 30.71
CA ILE A 373 8.17 2.37 31.73
C ILE A 373 7.51 3.64 32.27
N SER A 374 7.82 4.82 31.68
CA SER A 374 7.29 6.13 32.12
C SER A 374 5.79 6.32 31.85
N SER A 375 5.21 5.51 30.96
CA SER A 375 3.79 5.52 30.62
C SER A 375 3.10 4.21 31.01
N SER A 376 1.76 4.22 31.02
CA SER A 376 1.03 2.97 31.18
C SER A 376 1.12 2.11 29.92
N LEU A 377 2.08 1.19 29.92
CA LEU A 377 2.22 0.09 28.96
C LEU A 377 1.00 -0.87 28.93
N SER A 378 -0.01 -0.65 29.79
CA SER A 378 -1.34 -1.26 29.68
C SER A 378 -2.05 -0.90 28.37
N SER A 379 -1.67 0.21 27.73
CA SER A 379 -2.24 0.69 26.47
C SER A 379 -2.14 -0.37 25.35
N VAL A 380 -3.27 -0.60 24.67
CA VAL A 380 -3.39 -1.63 23.63
C VAL A 380 -2.71 -1.19 22.33
N THR A 381 -1.84 -2.05 21.81
CA THR A 381 -1.10 -1.80 20.56
C THR A 381 -2.01 -1.53 19.37
N HIS A 382 -1.69 -0.46 18.62
CA HIS A 382 -2.48 0.02 17.50
C HIS A 382 -2.71 -1.05 16.42
N GLY A 383 -3.98 -1.30 16.08
CA GLY A 383 -4.43 -2.34 15.13
C GLY A 383 -4.59 -3.73 15.75
N SER A 384 -3.95 -3.97 16.90
CA SER A 384 -3.86 -5.23 17.63
C SER A 384 -4.84 -5.25 18.83
N SER A 385 -4.74 -6.24 19.70
CA SER A 385 -5.47 -6.38 20.97
C SER A 385 -4.55 -6.71 22.15
N ILE A 386 -3.24 -6.58 21.95
CA ILE A 386 -2.17 -6.96 22.87
C ILE A 386 -1.69 -5.69 23.57
N SER A 387 -1.41 -5.73 24.87
CA SER A 387 -0.84 -4.57 25.60
C SER A 387 0.55 -4.21 25.08
N THR A 388 0.98 -2.97 25.30
CA THR A 388 2.36 -2.57 24.97
C THR A 388 3.38 -3.26 25.89
N VAL A 389 3.03 -3.60 27.14
CA VAL A 389 3.83 -4.52 27.99
C VAL A 389 4.08 -5.84 27.26
N ALA A 390 3.03 -6.52 26.81
CA ALA A 390 3.15 -7.85 26.22
C ALA A 390 4.00 -7.86 24.94
N VAL A 391 3.94 -6.79 24.14
CA VAL A 391 4.85 -6.66 22.99
C VAL A 391 6.29 -6.36 23.42
N ALA A 392 6.52 -5.48 24.40
CA ALA A 392 7.86 -5.19 24.91
C ALA A 392 8.51 -6.41 25.56
N ALA A 393 7.78 -7.14 26.42
CA ALA A 393 8.24 -8.36 27.07
C ALA A 393 8.63 -9.46 26.07
N ALA A 394 7.80 -9.67 25.05
CA ALA A 394 8.10 -10.62 23.98
C ALA A 394 9.33 -10.22 23.15
N MET A 395 9.47 -8.93 22.81
CA MET A 395 10.67 -8.45 22.11
C MET A 395 11.93 -8.61 22.95
N CYS A 396 11.87 -8.32 24.26
CA CYS A 396 12.99 -8.52 25.19
C CYS A 396 13.39 -9.99 25.26
N LEU A 397 12.44 -10.92 25.44
CA LEU A 397 12.74 -12.35 25.49
C LEU A 397 13.31 -12.89 24.16
N VAL A 398 12.74 -12.48 23.02
CA VAL A 398 13.26 -12.83 21.69
C VAL A 398 14.72 -12.39 21.56
N ILE A 399 15.05 -11.14 21.94
CA ILE A 399 16.42 -10.62 21.77
C ILE A 399 17.39 -11.30 22.76
N ALA A 400 17.04 -11.43 24.05
CA ALA A 400 17.87 -12.11 25.05
C ALA A 400 18.13 -13.60 24.79
N GLN A 401 17.22 -14.30 24.07
CA GLN A 401 17.42 -15.69 23.66
C GLN A 401 18.10 -15.83 22.29
N THR A 402 18.17 -14.76 21.48
CA THR A 402 18.79 -14.80 20.14
C THR A 402 20.22 -14.25 20.15
N GLU A 403 20.46 -13.12 20.82
CA GLU A 403 21.72 -12.39 20.77
C GLU A 403 22.46 -12.54 22.11
N PRO A 404 23.68 -13.13 22.15
CA PRO A 404 24.33 -13.52 23.40
C PRO A 404 24.89 -12.35 24.23
N ASP A 405 25.11 -11.19 23.62
CA ASP A 405 25.46 -9.93 24.32
C ASP A 405 24.31 -8.93 24.18
N ALA A 406 23.18 -9.28 24.77
CA ALA A 406 21.98 -8.45 24.84
C ALA A 406 21.74 -7.97 26.27
N GLN A 407 21.93 -6.67 26.49
CA GLN A 407 21.65 -6.01 27.77
C GLN A 407 20.25 -5.38 27.69
N ILE A 408 19.38 -5.71 28.63
CA ILE A 408 18.02 -5.17 28.70
C ILE A 408 17.92 -4.24 29.92
N VAL A 409 17.37 -3.05 29.70
CA VAL A 409 17.26 -1.98 30.70
C VAL A 409 15.86 -1.37 30.67
N VAL A 410 15.34 -0.94 31.81
CA VAL A 410 14.10 -0.15 31.91
C VAL A 410 14.43 1.29 32.27
N TYR A 411 13.67 2.26 31.77
CA TYR A 411 13.93 3.68 32.04
C TYR A 411 12.66 4.52 32.24
N SER A 412 12.76 5.53 33.12
CA SER A 412 11.74 6.53 33.43
C SER A 412 12.33 7.67 34.28
N GLU A 413 11.86 8.92 34.10
CA GLU A 413 12.23 10.10 34.90
C GLU A 413 13.74 10.34 35.07
N GLY A 414 14.53 10.14 34.01
CA GLY A 414 16.00 10.29 34.07
C GLY A 414 16.71 9.14 34.78
N SER A 415 15.98 8.17 35.34
CA SER A 415 16.51 6.93 35.90
C SER A 415 16.50 5.80 34.87
N ILE A 416 17.48 4.91 34.98
CA ILE A 416 17.64 3.74 34.14
C ILE A 416 18.19 2.59 34.99
N LEU A 417 17.57 1.41 34.87
CA LEU A 417 17.82 0.26 35.73
C LEU A 417 18.05 -1.01 34.88
N PRO A 418 19.09 -1.81 35.16
CA PRO A 418 19.25 -3.14 34.56
C PRO A 418 18.02 -4.02 34.82
N CYS A 419 17.45 -4.55 33.74
CA CYS A 419 16.29 -5.42 33.76
C CYS A 419 16.76 -6.84 33.44
N ALA A 420 17.04 -7.62 34.48
CA ALA A 420 17.58 -8.96 34.36
C ALA A 420 16.53 -9.92 33.73
N VAL A 421 16.59 -10.04 32.41
CA VAL A 421 15.82 -10.98 31.59
C VAL A 421 16.77 -12.06 31.10
N SER A 422 16.82 -13.18 31.82
CA SER A 422 17.59 -14.36 31.42
C SER A 422 16.78 -15.28 30.50
N SER A 423 17.46 -16.14 29.74
CA SER A 423 16.86 -17.00 28.71
C SER A 423 15.85 -18.02 29.26
N ASP A 424 15.92 -18.36 30.54
CA ASP A 424 15.00 -19.25 31.25
C ASP A 424 13.71 -18.55 31.75
N MET A 425 13.63 -17.22 31.68
CA MET A 425 12.45 -16.50 32.15
C MET A 425 11.23 -16.73 31.26
N THR A 426 10.10 -17.03 31.89
CA THR A 426 8.81 -17.07 31.20
C THR A 426 8.37 -15.67 30.77
N PHE A 427 7.60 -15.62 29.67
CA PHE A 427 6.95 -14.40 29.18
C PHE A 427 6.21 -13.62 30.30
N MET A 428 5.54 -14.32 31.21
CA MET A 428 4.81 -13.70 32.33
C MET A 428 5.73 -13.05 33.38
N GLN A 429 6.90 -13.64 33.65
CA GLN A 429 7.89 -13.04 34.56
C GLN A 429 8.46 -11.74 33.96
N VAL A 430 8.82 -11.74 32.67
CA VAL A 430 9.31 -10.54 31.97
C VAL A 430 8.22 -9.45 31.95
N ALA A 431 6.99 -9.81 31.59
CA ALA A 431 5.86 -8.87 31.62
C ALA A 431 5.62 -8.27 33.02
N ALA A 432 5.74 -9.08 34.08
CA ALA A 432 5.60 -8.62 35.47
C ALA A 432 6.75 -7.72 35.93
N GLN A 433 7.98 -7.87 35.40
CA GLN A 433 9.06 -6.92 35.63
C GLN A 433 8.74 -5.54 34.99
N LEU A 434 8.26 -5.54 33.74
CA LEU A 434 7.92 -4.31 32.99
C LEU A 434 6.65 -3.57 33.47
N ILE A 435 5.88 -4.15 34.41
CA ILE A 435 4.69 -3.52 35.01
C ILE A 435 5.05 -2.69 36.26
N LYS A 436 6.30 -2.75 36.76
CA LYS A 436 6.77 -1.99 37.92
C LYS A 436 7.03 -0.53 37.54
N THR A 437 6.04 0.35 37.73
CA THR A 437 6.15 1.80 37.48
C THR A 437 7.22 2.47 38.36
N PRO A 438 7.96 3.43 37.79
CA PRO A 438 7.60 4.84 38.00
C PRO A 438 7.02 5.48 36.72
N GLY A 439 5.90 6.20 36.85
CA GLY A 439 5.39 7.03 35.76
C GLY A 439 6.13 8.36 35.68
N GLY A 440 6.11 9.03 34.52
CA GLY A 440 6.74 10.35 34.37
C GLY A 440 7.00 10.76 32.93
N SER A 441 8.11 11.47 32.68
CA SER A 441 8.51 11.90 31.33
C SER A 441 9.40 10.89 30.62
N THR A 442 9.28 10.85 29.29
CA THR A 442 10.05 9.96 28.41
C THR A 442 11.24 10.70 27.80
N ASP A 443 12.47 10.26 28.08
CA ASP A 443 13.68 10.73 27.38
C ASP A 443 14.35 9.56 26.65
N CYS A 444 14.35 9.61 25.32
CA CYS A 444 14.97 8.56 24.49
C CYS A 444 16.48 8.76 24.25
N ALA A 445 17.09 9.84 24.73
CA ALA A 445 18.54 10.02 24.72
C ALA A 445 19.20 9.27 25.89
N LEU A 446 18.51 9.21 27.04
CA LEU A 446 19.00 8.64 28.30
C LEU A 446 19.68 7.26 28.18
N PRO A 447 19.17 6.25 27.42
CA PRO A 447 19.84 4.96 27.31
C PRO A 447 21.19 5.01 26.57
N ILE A 448 21.39 6.03 25.73
CA ILE A 448 22.64 6.27 24.98
C ILE A 448 23.64 7.03 25.86
N THR A 449 23.17 8.04 26.60
CA THR A 449 23.99 8.75 27.60
C THR A 449 24.48 7.79 28.66
N TRP A 450 23.60 6.97 29.25
CA TRP A 450 23.96 5.95 30.24
C TRP A 450 24.99 4.95 29.71
N ALA A 451 24.87 4.51 28.45
CA ALA A 451 25.85 3.63 27.83
C ALA A 451 27.24 4.30 27.71
N SER A 452 27.28 5.62 27.47
CA SER A 452 28.51 6.43 27.49
C SER A 452 29.09 6.52 28.90
N GLU A 453 28.25 6.82 29.90
CA GLU A 453 28.64 7.02 31.30
C GLU A 453 29.11 5.75 32.02
N ASN A 454 28.86 4.57 31.45
CA ASN A 454 29.14 3.26 32.04
C ASN A 454 30.13 2.44 31.19
N ASP A 455 30.86 3.07 30.26
CA ASP A 455 31.82 2.46 29.34
C ASP A 455 31.23 1.24 28.58
N LYS A 456 29.97 1.33 28.16
CA LYS A 456 29.24 0.25 27.50
C LYS A 456 29.36 0.38 25.99
N THR A 457 30.22 -0.46 25.41
CA THR A 457 30.35 -0.61 23.95
C THR A 457 29.19 -1.41 23.34
N VAL A 458 28.35 -0.75 22.53
CA VAL A 458 27.05 -1.24 22.03
C VAL A 458 26.94 -0.98 20.53
N ASP A 459 26.63 -2.02 19.75
CA ASP A 459 26.51 -1.91 18.29
C ASP A 459 25.09 -1.54 17.85
N VAL A 460 24.08 -1.94 18.64
CA VAL A 460 22.65 -1.76 18.31
C VAL A 460 21.85 -1.31 19.54
N PHE A 461 21.33 -0.08 19.48
CA PHE A 461 20.34 0.42 20.44
C PHE A 461 18.93 0.13 19.93
N ILE A 462 18.09 -0.49 20.76
CA ILE A 462 16.66 -0.72 20.51
C ILE A 462 15.87 -0.06 21.63
N ILE A 463 15.17 1.03 21.31
CA ILE A 463 14.36 1.79 22.28
C ILE A 463 12.88 1.45 22.05
N LEU A 464 12.23 0.89 23.07
CA LEU A 464 10.84 0.46 23.05
C LEU A 464 9.99 1.44 23.86
N THR A 465 9.42 2.43 23.19
CA THR A 465 8.49 3.44 23.77
C THR A 465 7.16 3.50 23.00
N ASN A 466 6.12 3.95 23.68
CA ASN A 466 4.81 4.29 23.11
C ASN A 466 4.52 5.81 23.13
N ASN A 467 5.42 6.61 23.72
CA ASN A 467 5.31 8.06 23.88
C ASN A 467 6.09 8.83 22.79
N GLN A 468 5.95 10.16 22.80
CA GLN A 468 6.91 11.05 22.13
C GLN A 468 8.00 11.42 23.13
N THR A 469 9.26 11.51 22.68
CA THR A 469 10.37 11.94 23.56
C THR A 469 10.20 13.41 23.93
N LEU A 470 10.28 13.70 25.24
CA LEU A 470 10.22 15.03 25.84
C LEU A 470 11.56 15.40 26.52
N GLY A 471 12.60 14.63 26.22
CA GLY A 471 13.98 14.89 26.63
C GLY A 471 14.53 16.23 26.17
N ARG A 472 15.55 16.73 26.89
CA ARG A 472 16.24 17.98 26.52
C ARG A 472 17.20 17.81 25.35
N GLU A 473 17.74 16.60 25.18
CA GLU A 473 18.64 16.26 24.09
C GLU A 473 17.90 15.58 22.94
N ASN A 474 18.47 15.69 21.73
CA ASN A 474 18.01 14.93 20.59
C ASN A 474 18.71 13.55 20.57
N PRO A 475 17.99 12.42 20.68
CA PRO A 475 18.61 11.09 20.71
C PRO A 475 19.47 10.79 19.48
N ALA A 476 19.16 11.39 18.33
CA ALA A 476 19.93 11.23 17.10
C ALA A 476 21.26 12.03 17.11
N ASP A 477 21.42 13.00 18.01
CA ASP A 477 22.67 13.74 18.25
C ASP A 477 23.48 13.10 19.37
N THR A 478 22.86 12.69 20.48
CA THR A 478 23.51 11.88 21.53
C THR A 478 24.12 10.59 20.94
N LEU A 479 23.43 9.94 19.99
CA LEU A 479 23.95 8.77 19.25
C LEU A 479 25.04 9.11 18.20
N LYS A 480 25.30 10.38 17.89
CA LYS A 480 26.51 10.79 17.12
C LYS A 480 27.68 10.94 18.07
N THR A 481 27.49 11.63 19.20
CA THR A 481 28.50 11.81 20.25
C THR A 481 29.01 10.46 20.75
N TYR A 482 28.11 9.54 21.13
CA TYR A 482 28.45 8.18 21.55
C TYR A 482 29.39 7.46 20.56
N ARG A 483 29.08 7.51 19.26
CA ARG A 483 29.92 6.89 18.21
C ARG A 483 31.29 7.55 18.03
N GLN A 484 31.43 8.82 18.40
CA GLN A 484 32.68 9.55 18.35
C GLN A 484 33.55 9.25 19.57
N THR A 485 32.94 9.19 20.77
CA THR A 485 33.62 8.82 22.03
C THR A 485 34.11 7.36 21.98
N GLU A 486 33.22 6.41 21.68
CA GLU A 486 33.53 4.98 21.67
C GLU A 486 34.32 4.52 20.44
N ASN A 487 34.63 5.45 19.51
CA ASN A 487 35.31 5.17 18.24
C ASN A 487 34.69 4.01 17.42
N ILE A 488 33.38 3.78 17.56
CA ILE A 488 32.70 2.64 16.95
C ILE A 488 32.68 2.80 15.42
N PRO A 489 33.28 1.87 14.65
CA PRO A 489 33.39 2.01 13.20
C PRO A 489 32.01 1.93 12.54
N VAL A 490 31.47 3.10 12.21
CA VAL A 490 30.18 3.19 11.50
C VAL A 490 30.38 2.63 10.10
N VAL A 491 29.94 1.37 9.89
CA VAL A 491 29.87 0.72 8.57
C VAL A 491 28.81 1.41 7.71
N ARG A 492 29.16 2.61 7.23
CA ARG A 492 28.50 3.23 6.10
C ARG A 492 28.79 2.36 4.88
N ARG A 493 27.79 2.11 4.03
CA ARG A 493 28.12 1.62 2.68
C ARG A 493 29.08 2.64 2.05
N PRO A 494 30.19 2.20 1.43
CA PRO A 494 31.11 3.07 0.70
C PRO A 494 30.38 4.14 -0.10
N ASP A 495 30.88 5.39 -0.07
CA ASP A 495 30.28 6.43 -0.91
C ASP A 495 30.49 6.04 -2.36
N ARG A 496 29.37 5.83 -3.07
CA ARG A 496 29.38 5.48 -4.49
C ARG A 496 30.11 6.54 -5.31
N LYS A 497 30.19 7.80 -4.85
CA LYS A 497 30.99 8.83 -5.50
C LYS A 497 32.49 8.52 -5.45
N ASP A 498 33.06 8.27 -4.27
CA ASP A 498 34.50 8.00 -4.08
C ASP A 498 34.94 6.73 -4.83
N LEU A 499 34.10 5.69 -4.79
CA LEU A 499 34.32 4.46 -5.56
C LEU A 499 34.15 4.63 -7.07
N LEU A 500 33.17 5.42 -7.55
CA LEU A 500 33.02 5.67 -8.98
C LEU A 500 34.18 6.52 -9.51
N SER A 501 34.59 7.57 -8.79
CA SER A 501 35.76 8.36 -9.19
C SER A 501 37.02 7.50 -9.26
N TYR A 502 37.23 6.56 -8.34
CA TYR A 502 38.33 5.59 -8.46
C TYR A 502 38.18 4.66 -9.67
N LEU A 503 37.01 4.05 -9.87
CA LEU A 503 36.76 3.11 -10.97
C LEU A 503 36.76 3.77 -12.36
N ASN A 504 36.46 5.07 -12.43
CA ASN A 504 36.55 5.90 -13.64
C ASN A 504 37.98 6.44 -13.90
N GLY A 505 38.91 6.28 -12.96
CA GLY A 505 40.26 6.88 -13.03
C GLY A 505 40.32 8.38 -12.69
N GLU A 506 39.24 8.96 -12.17
CA GLU A 506 39.20 10.35 -11.66
C GLU A 506 39.99 10.50 -10.34
N SER A 507 40.17 9.41 -9.58
CA SER A 507 41.04 9.36 -8.40
C SER A 507 41.95 8.11 -8.40
N SER A 508 43.18 8.27 -7.90
CA SER A 508 44.20 7.19 -7.84
C SER A 508 44.07 6.28 -6.60
N SER A 509 43.14 6.60 -5.71
CA SER A 509 42.72 5.80 -4.56
C SER A 509 41.28 6.16 -4.17
N SER A 510 40.62 5.23 -3.47
CA SER A 510 39.43 5.51 -2.67
C SER A 510 39.72 5.09 -1.24
N THR A 511 39.20 5.86 -0.28
CA THR A 511 39.26 5.53 1.16
C THR A 511 38.49 4.25 1.52
N SER A 512 37.64 3.77 0.61
CA SER A 512 36.80 2.57 0.78
C SER A 512 37.42 1.29 0.19
N ILE A 513 38.69 1.32 -0.24
CA ILE A 513 39.40 0.16 -0.81
C ILE A 513 40.58 -0.18 0.09
N ASP A 514 40.43 -1.24 0.89
CA ASP A 514 41.54 -1.85 1.60
C ASP A 514 42.46 -2.59 0.61
N ARG A 515 43.71 -2.13 0.50
CA ARG A 515 44.75 -2.73 -0.35
C ARG A 515 45.49 -3.90 0.33
N SER A 516 45.21 -4.17 1.60
CA SER A 516 45.77 -5.31 2.36
C SER A 516 44.86 -6.54 2.37
N ALA A 517 43.59 -6.39 1.97
CA ALA A 517 42.64 -7.49 1.85
C ALA A 517 43.09 -8.54 0.81
N PRO A 518 43.21 -9.83 1.16
CA PRO A 518 43.57 -10.88 0.22
C PRO A 518 42.55 -11.04 -0.91
N ILE A 519 43.04 -11.13 -2.16
CA ILE A 519 42.18 -11.30 -3.34
C ILE A 519 41.89 -12.79 -3.56
N GLU A 520 40.82 -13.29 -2.95
CA GLU A 520 40.31 -14.65 -3.20
C GLU A 520 39.63 -14.78 -4.58
N ILE A 521 40.44 -14.86 -5.63
CA ILE A 521 39.97 -15.37 -6.93
C ILE A 521 39.79 -16.89 -6.81
N GLY A 522 38.53 -17.30 -6.65
CA GLY A 522 38.16 -18.72 -6.49
C GLY A 522 38.60 -19.58 -7.68
N LEU A 523 39.34 -20.65 -7.37
CA LEU A 523 39.86 -21.62 -8.34
C LEU A 523 38.75 -22.34 -9.11
N GLN A 524 38.48 -21.92 -10.35
CA GLN A 524 37.79 -22.74 -11.34
C GLN A 524 38.79 -23.50 -12.21
N ARG A 525 38.41 -24.72 -12.61
CA ARG A 525 39.33 -25.74 -13.17
C ARG A 525 39.82 -25.37 -14.58
N PRO A 526 41.09 -25.64 -14.94
CA PRO A 526 41.57 -25.49 -16.30
C PRO A 526 41.07 -26.63 -17.21
N THR A 527 40.26 -26.31 -18.22
CA THR A 527 39.88 -27.26 -19.27
C THR A 527 41.01 -27.38 -20.31
N GLN A 528 41.47 -28.61 -20.57
CA GLN A 528 42.54 -28.88 -21.52
C GLN A 528 42.06 -28.77 -22.99
N VAL A 529 42.84 -28.11 -23.85
CA VAL A 529 42.83 -28.32 -25.31
C VAL A 529 44.29 -28.34 -25.79
N LYS A 530 44.56 -29.08 -26.87
CA LYS A 530 45.91 -29.52 -27.31
C LYS A 530 46.43 -28.69 -28.50
N ARG A 531 47.75 -28.59 -28.65
CA ARG A 531 48.44 -28.15 -29.90
C ARG A 531 48.25 -29.23 -31.00
N ALA A 532 48.45 -29.01 -32.29
CA ALA A 532 48.94 -27.86 -33.09
C ALA A 532 48.12 -27.81 -34.42
N ALA A 533 48.37 -27.02 -35.47
CA ALA A 533 49.43 -26.05 -35.83
C ALA A 533 48.76 -24.85 -36.59
N ASP A 534 49.30 -24.07 -37.55
CA ASP A 534 50.55 -23.99 -38.35
C ASP A 534 50.84 -22.49 -38.68
N GLU A 535 51.99 -22.15 -39.30
CA GLU A 535 52.40 -20.75 -39.58
C GLU A 535 52.22 -20.30 -41.05
N VAL A 536 51.56 -19.15 -41.26
CA VAL A 536 51.81 -18.24 -42.41
C VAL A 536 51.62 -16.78 -41.94
N SER A 537 52.48 -15.87 -42.41
CA SER A 537 52.54 -14.45 -42.03
C SER A 537 51.47 -13.53 -42.63
N SER A 538 51.03 -12.49 -41.92
CA SER A 538 51.06 -11.09 -42.43
C SER A 538 50.59 -10.01 -41.43
N GLU A 539 51.34 -8.91 -41.45
CA GLU A 539 51.09 -7.50 -41.08
C GLU A 539 49.81 -7.02 -40.36
N ALA A 540 50.00 -6.01 -39.50
CA ALA A 540 48.95 -5.31 -38.76
C ALA A 540 47.97 -4.52 -39.65
N LYS A 541 46.68 -4.52 -39.29
CA LYS A 541 45.64 -3.68 -39.91
C LYS A 541 44.97 -2.75 -38.90
N LYS A 542 44.63 -1.56 -39.40
CA LYS A 542 44.24 -0.36 -38.65
C LYS A 542 42.83 -0.46 -38.03
N PRO A 543 42.52 0.30 -36.97
CA PRO A 543 41.14 0.46 -36.51
C PRO A 543 40.25 1.08 -37.60
N ARG A 544 38.96 0.75 -37.55
CA ARG A 544 37.96 1.15 -38.54
C ARG A 544 37.47 2.57 -38.27
N VAL A 545 37.63 3.45 -39.26
CA VAL A 545 37.06 4.81 -39.25
C VAL A 545 35.55 4.73 -39.50
N GLU A 546 34.77 5.60 -38.84
CA GLU A 546 33.39 5.90 -39.18
C GLU A 546 33.32 7.32 -39.79
N ASP A 547 32.48 7.52 -40.81
CA ASP A 547 32.52 8.69 -41.71
C ASP A 547 32.36 10.04 -40.98
N GLU A 548 33.45 10.81 -40.84
CA GLU A 548 33.43 12.16 -40.24
C GLU A 548 32.48 13.12 -40.98
N GLU A 549 32.31 12.96 -42.29
CA GLU A 549 31.37 13.73 -43.09
C GLU A 549 29.92 13.57 -42.65
N ARG A 550 29.51 12.37 -42.20
CA ARG A 550 28.13 12.15 -41.69
C ARG A 550 27.89 12.91 -40.39
N VAL A 551 28.89 12.92 -39.51
CA VAL A 551 28.86 13.67 -38.25
C VAL A 551 28.83 15.18 -38.51
N ARG A 552 29.47 15.66 -39.60
CA ARG A 552 29.38 17.06 -40.02
C ARG A 552 28.01 17.41 -40.60
N LEU A 553 27.48 16.57 -41.49
CA LEU A 553 26.14 16.74 -42.09
C LEU A 553 25.03 16.78 -41.03
N ASP A 554 25.03 15.88 -40.05
CA ASP A 554 24.00 15.90 -39.00
C ASP A 554 24.16 17.08 -38.02
N LYS A 555 25.37 17.65 -37.85
CA LYS A 555 25.58 18.92 -37.12
C LYS A 555 25.03 20.12 -37.90
N GLU A 556 25.35 20.25 -39.19
CA GLU A 556 24.82 21.30 -40.07
C GLU A 556 23.28 21.23 -40.13
N ARG A 557 22.72 20.03 -40.20
CA ARG A 557 21.26 19.76 -40.20
C ARG A 557 20.57 20.03 -38.85
N LEU A 558 21.33 20.06 -37.75
CA LEU A 558 20.85 20.47 -36.42
C LEU A 558 20.87 22.00 -36.28
N ALA A 559 21.92 22.67 -36.78
CA ALA A 559 22.04 24.13 -36.80
C ALA A 559 20.91 24.78 -37.63
N ALA A 560 20.67 24.29 -38.85
CA ALA A 560 19.58 24.76 -39.71
C ALA A 560 18.16 24.53 -39.14
N ARG A 561 18.02 23.80 -38.03
CA ARG A 561 16.77 23.63 -37.28
C ARG A 561 16.63 24.56 -36.06
N LEU A 562 17.68 25.30 -35.70
CA LEU A 562 17.73 26.19 -34.53
C LEU A 562 17.66 27.67 -34.88
N GLU A 563 17.97 28.06 -36.12
CA GLU A 563 17.81 29.46 -36.59
C GLU A 563 16.35 29.82 -36.93
N GLY A 564 15.51 28.81 -37.18
CA GLY A 564 14.14 28.97 -37.65
C GLY A 564 13.11 29.37 -36.58
N HIS A 565 13.32 30.48 -35.86
CA HIS A 565 12.32 31.48 -35.39
C HIS A 565 12.88 32.43 -34.30
N LYS A 566 13.68 33.41 -34.75
CA LYS A 566 13.75 34.79 -34.22
C LYS A 566 13.45 35.70 -35.41
N GLU A 567 12.79 36.85 -35.31
CA GLU A 567 12.12 37.56 -34.20
C GLU A 567 11.04 38.45 -34.85
N SER A 568 9.99 38.84 -34.11
CA SER A 568 9.20 40.02 -34.46
C SER A 568 9.24 41.01 -33.29
N ILE A 569 9.65 42.24 -33.59
CA ILE A 569 9.96 43.26 -32.59
C ILE A 569 8.67 43.89 -32.06
N VAL A 570 8.55 43.99 -30.75
CA VAL A 570 7.57 44.85 -30.06
C VAL A 570 8.33 45.77 -29.11
N GLN A 571 7.94 47.04 -29.07
CA GLN A 571 8.73 48.13 -28.49
C GLN A 571 8.72 48.15 -26.96
N THR A 572 9.85 48.52 -26.38
CA THR A 572 10.04 48.68 -24.92
C THR A 572 9.60 50.06 -24.44
N ASP A 573 8.30 50.31 -24.32
CA ASP A 573 7.79 51.56 -23.71
C ASP A 573 6.42 51.41 -23.01
N GLN A 574 6.35 50.48 -22.05
CA GLN A 574 5.29 50.44 -21.02
C GLN A 574 5.61 49.47 -19.87
N ILE A 575 6.55 49.85 -18.99
CA ILE A 575 6.78 49.14 -17.72
C ILE A 575 5.86 49.73 -16.64
N ARG A 576 4.94 48.92 -16.10
CA ARG A 576 4.21 49.22 -14.85
C ARG A 576 4.39 48.10 -13.84
N SER A 577 4.37 48.48 -12.55
CA SER A 577 4.69 47.58 -11.44
C SER A 577 3.53 46.63 -11.09
N LEU A 578 3.86 45.47 -10.53
CA LEU A 578 2.91 44.42 -10.11
C LEU A 578 2.02 44.80 -8.90
N SER A 579 2.01 46.06 -8.49
CA SER A 579 1.17 46.60 -7.41
C SER A 579 -0.25 47.01 -7.85
N GLU A 580 -0.53 47.13 -9.16
CA GLU A 580 -1.77 47.74 -9.67
C GLU A 580 -2.86 46.71 -10.08
N ALA A 581 -2.61 45.40 -9.94
CA ALA A 581 -3.44 44.34 -10.52
C ALA A 581 -4.55 43.74 -9.61
N MET A 582 -4.58 44.05 -8.31
CA MET A 582 -5.65 43.59 -7.38
C MET A 582 -6.06 44.67 -6.38
N SER A 583 -7.34 45.07 -6.41
CA SER A 583 -7.90 45.95 -5.37
C SER A 583 -7.98 45.25 -4.01
N VAL A 584 -7.82 46.03 -2.93
CA VAL A 584 -7.94 45.54 -1.54
C VAL A 584 -9.29 44.88 -1.29
N GLU A 585 -10.34 45.32 -1.97
CA GLU A 585 -11.70 44.77 -1.92
C GLU A 585 -11.78 43.34 -2.46
N LYS A 586 -11.08 43.02 -3.56
CA LYS A 586 -10.96 41.64 -4.06
C LYS A 586 -10.26 40.74 -3.04
N ILE A 587 -9.20 41.25 -2.40
CA ILE A 587 -8.47 40.52 -1.34
C ILE A 587 -9.37 40.30 -0.11
N ALA A 588 -10.16 41.30 0.29
CA ALA A 588 -11.13 41.20 1.37
C ALA A 588 -12.25 40.20 1.05
N ALA A 589 -12.82 40.25 -0.16
CA ALA A 589 -13.86 39.33 -0.62
C ALA A 589 -13.37 37.87 -0.68
N ILE A 590 -12.11 37.64 -1.07
CA ILE A 590 -11.47 36.32 -1.04
C ILE A 590 -11.28 35.85 0.41
N LYS A 591 -10.75 36.69 1.31
CA LYS A 591 -10.62 36.37 2.75
C LYS A 591 -11.97 36.07 3.40
N ALA A 592 -13.02 36.83 3.08
CA ALA A 592 -14.38 36.59 3.56
C ALA A 592 -14.94 35.23 3.09
N LYS A 593 -14.76 34.89 1.80
CA LYS A 593 -15.11 33.56 1.26
C LYS A 593 -14.37 32.42 1.97
N ILE A 594 -13.09 32.60 2.30
CA ILE A 594 -12.28 31.61 3.02
C ILE A 594 -12.78 31.45 4.46
N MET A 595 -13.10 32.54 5.17
CA MET A 595 -13.64 32.46 6.54
C MET A 595 -15.04 31.84 6.59
N ALA A 596 -15.93 32.19 5.66
CA ALA A 596 -17.24 31.55 5.54
C ALA A 596 -17.10 30.03 5.32
N LYS A 597 -16.18 29.62 4.44
CA LYS A 597 -15.92 28.21 4.17
C LYS A 597 -15.24 27.47 5.33
N LYS A 598 -14.44 28.14 6.17
CA LYS A 598 -13.95 27.55 7.43
C LYS A 598 -15.08 27.35 8.45
N ARG A 599 -15.97 28.34 8.62
CA ARG A 599 -17.12 28.24 9.56
C ARG A 599 -18.10 27.10 9.19
N SER A 600 -18.19 26.71 7.91
CA SER A 600 -19.02 25.58 7.48
C SER A 600 -18.36 24.19 7.58
N THR A 601 -17.16 24.06 8.13
CA THR A 601 -16.34 22.83 8.00
C THR A 601 -15.70 22.37 9.32
N ILE A 602 -16.13 22.93 10.46
CA ILE A 602 -15.68 22.52 11.79
C ILE A 602 -16.93 22.33 12.68
N LYS A 603 -17.10 21.13 13.24
CA LYS A 603 -17.90 20.96 14.46
C LYS A 603 -17.05 21.44 15.64
N THR A 604 -17.57 22.39 16.39
CA THR A 604 -17.04 22.74 17.71
C THR A 604 -17.78 21.94 18.75
N ASP A 605 -17.25 20.77 19.11
CA ASP A 605 -17.78 19.96 20.20
C ASP A 605 -17.22 20.50 21.53
N LEU A 606 -17.99 21.36 22.19
CA LEU A 606 -17.87 21.69 23.62
C LEU A 606 -19.27 21.60 24.24
N ASP A 607 -19.32 20.98 25.43
CA ASP A 607 -20.46 20.91 26.35
C ASP A 607 -21.80 20.36 25.80
N ASP A 608 -21.89 19.02 25.71
CA ASP A 608 -23.17 18.29 25.93
C ASP A 608 -22.94 16.78 26.28
N ASP A 609 -22.05 16.50 27.23
CA ASP A 609 -21.76 15.12 27.67
C ASP A 609 -22.84 14.60 28.65
N ILE A 610 -23.74 13.73 28.15
CA ILE A 610 -24.44 12.66 28.88
C ILE A 610 -25.37 11.87 27.94
N THR A 611 -26.00 12.52 26.95
CA THR A 611 -27.08 11.92 26.13
C THR A 611 -26.60 11.01 24.98
N GLN A 612 -25.30 11.02 24.67
CA GLN A 612 -24.76 10.41 23.44
C GLN A 612 -24.82 8.87 23.40
N LYS A 613 -24.97 8.19 24.54
CA LYS A 613 -24.93 6.71 24.65
C LYS A 613 -26.15 5.96 24.08
N GLN A 614 -27.28 6.64 23.81
CA GLN A 614 -28.49 5.97 23.27
C GLN A 614 -28.75 6.23 21.78
N ARG A 615 -28.20 7.28 21.16
CA ARG A 615 -28.41 7.55 19.71
C ARG A 615 -27.41 6.84 18.79
N SER A 616 -26.20 6.54 19.28
CA SER A 616 -25.15 5.87 18.50
C SER A 616 -25.49 4.44 18.03
N PHE A 617 -26.52 3.82 18.62
CA PHE A 617 -26.94 2.45 18.27
C PHE A 617 -27.80 2.41 16.99
N VAL A 618 -28.58 3.46 16.71
CA VAL A 618 -29.54 3.47 15.58
C VAL A 618 -28.88 3.90 14.27
N ASP A 619 -28.11 4.99 14.29
CA ASP A 619 -27.45 5.50 13.08
C ASP A 619 -26.47 4.49 12.46
N ALA A 620 -25.84 3.64 13.30
CA ALA A 620 -24.94 2.58 12.85
C ALA A 620 -25.66 1.51 11.99
N GLU A 621 -26.90 1.13 12.33
CA GLU A 621 -27.70 0.21 11.51
C GLU A 621 -28.23 0.90 10.25
N VAL A 622 -28.53 2.20 10.32
CA VAL A 622 -29.02 3.02 9.19
C VAL A 622 -27.92 3.37 8.17
N ASP A 623 -26.64 3.40 8.56
CA ASP A 623 -25.51 3.46 7.60
C ASP A 623 -25.26 2.09 6.96
N VAL A 624 -25.21 1.00 7.74
CA VAL A 624 -24.92 -0.35 7.23
C VAL A 624 -26.00 -0.83 6.26
N THR A 625 -27.28 -0.68 6.60
CA THR A 625 -28.39 -1.05 5.68
C THR A 625 -28.39 -0.20 4.41
N ARG A 626 -28.04 1.10 4.49
CA ARG A 626 -27.98 2.02 3.35
C ARG A 626 -26.81 1.74 2.41
N ASP A 627 -25.63 1.38 2.94
CA ASP A 627 -24.47 1.00 2.11
C ASP A 627 -24.58 -0.42 1.51
N ILE A 628 -25.44 -1.28 2.08
CA ILE A 628 -25.87 -2.55 1.48
C ILE A 628 -26.89 -2.31 0.37
N VAL A 629 -28.02 -1.66 0.67
CA VAL A 629 -29.14 -1.45 -0.28
C VAL A 629 -28.73 -0.59 -1.49
N SER A 630 -27.76 0.32 -1.35
CA SER A 630 -27.21 1.09 -2.47
C SER A 630 -26.23 0.32 -3.37
N ARG A 631 -25.77 -0.86 -2.94
CA ARG A 631 -24.82 -1.72 -3.68
C ARG A 631 -25.44 -3.02 -4.19
N GLU A 632 -26.54 -3.47 -3.59
CA GLU A 632 -27.24 -4.68 -4.01
C GLU A 632 -28.00 -4.48 -5.33
N ARG A 633 -27.68 -5.29 -6.35
CA ARG A 633 -28.42 -5.31 -7.61
C ARG A 633 -29.71 -6.12 -7.46
N VAL A 634 -30.80 -5.44 -7.13
CA VAL A 634 -32.16 -6.00 -7.19
C VAL A 634 -32.46 -6.50 -8.60
N TRP A 635 -32.54 -7.82 -8.77
CA TRP A 635 -32.95 -8.47 -10.01
C TRP A 635 -34.46 -8.23 -10.23
N ARG A 636 -34.82 -7.56 -11.32
CA ARG A 636 -36.22 -7.31 -11.68
C ARG A 636 -36.75 -8.40 -12.61
N THR A 637 -37.84 -9.04 -12.21
CA THR A 637 -38.66 -9.92 -13.03
C THR A 637 -39.43 -9.13 -14.10
N ARG A 638 -39.98 -9.82 -15.11
CA ARG A 638 -40.76 -9.22 -16.21
C ARG A 638 -41.94 -8.35 -15.71
N THR A 639 -42.47 -8.63 -14.52
CA THR A 639 -43.53 -7.85 -13.86
C THR A 639 -43.03 -6.64 -13.06
N THR A 640 -41.81 -6.68 -12.52
CA THR A 640 -41.26 -5.59 -11.67
C THR A 640 -40.42 -4.57 -12.45
N ILE A 641 -40.07 -4.84 -13.71
CA ILE A 641 -39.37 -3.87 -14.60
C ILE A 641 -40.17 -2.57 -14.80
N LEU A 642 -41.51 -2.62 -14.78
CA LEU A 642 -42.37 -1.45 -14.96
C LEU A 642 -42.62 -0.64 -13.66
N GLN A 643 -42.12 -1.11 -12.51
CA GLN A 643 -42.28 -0.41 -11.22
C GLN A 643 -41.04 0.44 -10.90
N SER A 644 -41.18 1.76 -11.11
CA SER A 644 -40.17 2.75 -10.73
C SER A 644 -40.16 3.00 -9.21
N SER A 645 -39.01 2.90 -8.56
CA SER A 645 -38.82 3.18 -7.13
C SER A 645 -38.76 4.70 -6.81
N GLY A 646 -39.62 5.51 -7.41
CA GLY A 646 -39.66 6.96 -7.23
C GLY A 646 -40.84 7.64 -7.94
N LYS A 647 -41.44 8.65 -7.29
CA LYS A 647 -42.71 9.31 -7.68
C LYS A 647 -42.67 10.21 -8.94
N ASN A 648 -41.82 9.89 -9.93
CA ASN A 648 -41.61 10.71 -11.14
C ASN A 648 -41.86 10.01 -12.49
N PHE A 649 -42.12 8.70 -12.51
CA PHE A 649 -42.36 7.95 -13.76
C PHE A 649 -43.57 8.49 -14.54
N SER A 650 -44.67 8.81 -13.86
CA SER A 650 -45.85 9.42 -14.47
C SER A 650 -45.54 10.75 -15.18
N LYS A 651 -44.79 11.67 -14.54
CA LYS A 651 -44.43 12.95 -15.17
C LYS A 651 -43.59 12.77 -16.43
N ASN A 652 -42.60 11.88 -16.41
CA ASN A 652 -41.73 11.64 -17.57
C ASN A 652 -42.47 10.91 -18.70
N ILE A 653 -43.26 9.87 -18.38
CA ILE A 653 -44.01 9.11 -19.38
C ILE A 653 -45.17 9.93 -19.96
N PHE A 654 -45.94 10.67 -19.14
CA PHE A 654 -47.01 11.51 -19.68
C PHE A 654 -46.48 12.69 -20.49
N ALA A 655 -45.34 13.30 -20.15
CA ALA A 655 -44.71 14.30 -21.01
C ALA A 655 -44.27 13.71 -22.36
N ILE A 656 -43.70 12.50 -22.37
CA ILE A 656 -43.34 11.81 -23.62
C ILE A 656 -44.61 11.45 -24.42
N LEU A 657 -45.62 10.85 -23.81
CA LEU A 657 -46.90 10.52 -24.47
C LEU A 657 -47.64 11.76 -24.98
N GLN A 658 -47.59 12.89 -24.26
CA GLN A 658 -48.11 14.16 -24.77
C GLN A 658 -47.29 14.71 -25.94
N SER A 659 -45.96 14.55 -25.93
CA SER A 659 -45.12 14.96 -27.07
C SER A 659 -45.28 14.07 -28.31
N VAL A 660 -45.52 12.76 -28.12
CA VAL A 660 -45.86 11.83 -29.20
C VAL A 660 -47.26 12.15 -29.73
N LYS A 661 -48.26 12.26 -28.85
CA LYS A 661 -49.62 12.62 -29.21
C LYS A 661 -49.69 13.97 -29.95
N ALA A 662 -49.01 15.02 -29.47
CA ALA A 662 -48.99 16.32 -30.15
C ALA A 662 -48.29 16.26 -31.53
N ARG A 663 -47.39 15.30 -31.74
CA ARG A 663 -46.69 15.05 -33.01
C ARG A 663 -47.51 14.20 -33.98
N GLU A 664 -48.32 13.28 -33.47
CA GLU A 664 -49.35 12.55 -34.23
C GLU A 664 -50.54 13.45 -34.58
N GLU A 665 -50.91 14.38 -33.69
CA GLU A 665 -51.88 15.47 -33.91
C GLU A 665 -51.27 16.67 -34.70
N GLY A 666 -50.07 16.51 -35.27
CA GLY A 666 -49.51 17.39 -36.30
C GLY A 666 -49.03 18.79 -35.86
N ARG A 667 -48.80 19.03 -34.56
CA ARG A 667 -48.40 20.37 -34.06
C ARG A 667 -46.90 20.51 -33.85
N ALA A 668 -46.29 21.45 -34.58
CA ALA A 668 -44.87 21.81 -34.46
C ALA A 668 -44.64 22.87 -33.35
N PRO A 669 -43.49 22.85 -32.66
CA PRO A 669 -43.14 23.87 -31.66
C PRO A 669 -42.34 25.03 -32.26
N GLU A 670 -42.94 26.21 -32.35
CA GLU A 670 -42.22 27.46 -32.66
C GLU A 670 -41.48 28.05 -31.44
N GLN A 671 -40.54 28.94 -31.71
CA GLN A 671 -39.76 29.67 -30.71
C GLN A 671 -40.19 31.14 -30.67
N ARG A 672 -40.39 31.73 -29.47
CA ARG A 672 -39.65 32.94 -29.01
C ARG A 672 -40.11 33.51 -27.66
N GLN A 673 -39.11 33.99 -26.93
CA GLN A 673 -39.02 35.23 -26.12
C GLN A 673 -40.07 35.57 -25.05
N THR A 674 -39.66 36.49 -24.17
CA THR A 674 -40.31 36.84 -22.90
C THR A 674 -40.69 38.31 -22.85
N GLN A 675 -41.94 38.58 -22.44
CA GLN A 675 -42.39 39.75 -21.68
C GLN A 675 -43.70 39.33 -20.99
N SER A 676 -44.10 39.70 -19.77
CA SER A 676 -43.48 40.15 -18.52
C SER A 676 -44.59 40.86 -17.75
N GLN A 677 -45.05 40.36 -16.59
CA GLN A 677 -45.74 41.22 -15.62
C GLN A 677 -45.71 40.68 -14.18
N THR A 678 -45.39 41.60 -13.28
CA THR A 678 -45.70 41.66 -11.83
C THR A 678 -45.04 40.64 -10.87
N GLN A 679 -44.64 41.15 -9.70
CA GLN A 679 -43.89 40.45 -8.65
C GLN A 679 -44.81 39.93 -7.52
N VAL A 680 -44.39 38.85 -6.85
CA VAL A 680 -44.19 38.80 -5.37
C VAL A 680 -42.93 37.92 -5.11
N ASP A 681 -42.25 38.10 -3.98
CA ASP A 681 -40.82 37.78 -3.82
C ASP A 681 -40.37 36.29 -3.80
N PRO A 682 -39.14 36.00 -4.29
CA PRO A 682 -38.50 34.69 -4.22
C PRO A 682 -37.36 34.59 -3.19
N ALA A 683 -37.19 33.41 -2.57
CA ALA A 683 -35.93 33.01 -1.92
C ALA A 683 -35.14 32.06 -2.85
N ILE A 684 -33.92 32.45 -3.26
CA ILE A 684 -33.26 31.88 -4.44
C ILE A 684 -32.41 30.63 -4.16
N ARG A 685 -32.59 29.62 -5.03
CA ARG A 685 -31.79 28.39 -5.10
C ARG A 685 -30.66 28.55 -6.13
N ASN A 686 -29.44 28.81 -5.67
CA ASN A 686 -28.28 28.96 -6.57
C ASN A 686 -27.76 27.62 -7.13
N LYS A 687 -27.36 27.63 -8.40
CA LYS A 687 -26.65 26.55 -9.11
C LYS A 687 -25.29 27.05 -9.60
N GLN A 688 -24.35 26.13 -9.84
CA GLN A 688 -23.23 26.35 -10.76
C GLN A 688 -23.18 25.24 -11.83
N PRO A 689 -22.51 25.47 -12.97
CA PRO A 689 -22.76 24.72 -14.21
C PRO A 689 -21.85 23.51 -14.43
N VAL A 690 -22.16 22.73 -15.47
CA VAL A 690 -21.37 21.58 -15.97
C VAL A 690 -20.96 21.87 -17.43
N PRO A 691 -19.69 21.67 -17.83
CA PRO A 691 -19.24 21.89 -19.21
C PRO A 691 -19.64 20.76 -20.17
N ALA A 692 -19.63 21.05 -21.47
CA ALA A 692 -20.05 20.14 -22.53
C ALA A 692 -19.07 18.96 -22.79
N ALA A 693 -19.58 17.89 -23.41
CA ALA A 693 -18.79 16.73 -23.81
C ALA A 693 -18.13 16.93 -25.19
N TYR A 694 -16.86 16.55 -25.30
CA TYR A 694 -16.07 16.62 -26.53
C TYR A 694 -16.16 15.31 -27.33
N ASN A 695 -16.43 15.40 -28.64
CA ASN A 695 -16.42 14.26 -29.57
C ASN A 695 -15.16 14.28 -30.46
N ARG A 696 -14.77 13.11 -30.97
CA ARG A 696 -13.43 12.86 -31.52
C ARG A 696 -13.30 13.01 -33.05
N TYR A 697 -14.36 13.42 -33.75
CA TYR A 697 -14.44 13.33 -35.21
C TYR A 697 -14.53 14.66 -35.97
N ASP A 698 -14.61 15.80 -35.28
CA ASP A 698 -14.91 17.10 -35.90
C ASP A 698 -13.66 17.91 -36.34
N GLN A 699 -12.47 17.30 -36.36
CA GLN A 699 -11.19 18.02 -36.53
C GLN A 699 -10.82 18.44 -37.97
N GLU A 700 -11.59 18.06 -39.01
CA GLU A 700 -11.25 18.36 -40.41
C GLU A 700 -12.01 19.54 -41.03
N ARG A 701 -12.96 20.17 -40.33
CA ARG A 701 -13.86 21.18 -40.95
C ARG A 701 -13.46 22.66 -40.82
N PHE A 702 -12.50 23.01 -39.96
CA PHE A 702 -12.11 24.41 -39.74
C PHE A 702 -10.59 24.64 -39.75
N LYS A 703 -9.97 24.42 -40.92
CA LYS A 703 -8.78 25.17 -41.33
C LYS A 703 -9.22 26.30 -42.26
N GLY A 704 -9.24 27.54 -41.76
CA GLY A 704 -9.31 28.73 -42.62
C GLY A 704 -10.05 29.93 -42.04
N LYS A 705 -9.48 31.10 -42.37
CA LYS A 705 -9.99 32.47 -42.22
C LYS A 705 -9.95 33.07 -40.81
N GLU A 706 -8.97 33.95 -40.62
CA GLU A 706 -8.99 35.04 -39.66
C GLU A 706 -10.13 36.05 -39.95
N GLY A 707 -10.41 36.93 -39.00
CA GLY A 707 -11.34 38.05 -39.18
C GLY A 707 -11.46 38.91 -37.92
N TRP A 708 -11.20 40.22 -38.07
CA TRP A 708 -11.47 41.28 -37.08
C TRP A 708 -12.96 41.68 -37.21
N GLU A 709 -13.57 42.61 -36.46
CA GLU A 709 -13.06 43.76 -35.70
C GLU A 709 -14.05 44.16 -34.57
N ALA A 710 -13.85 45.28 -33.89
CA ALA A 710 -14.64 45.75 -32.75
C ALA A 710 -15.58 46.91 -33.11
N ASP A 711 -16.47 47.31 -32.18
CA ASP A 711 -17.11 48.63 -32.22
C ASP A 711 -17.45 49.15 -30.80
N LEU A 712 -17.62 50.47 -30.64
CA LEU A 712 -17.66 51.16 -29.33
C LEU A 712 -18.73 52.29 -29.23
N GLY A 713 -19.33 52.42 -28.04
CA GLY A 713 -20.00 53.65 -27.56
C GLY A 713 -20.79 53.39 -26.26
N ASN A 714 -20.68 54.11 -25.14
CA ASN A 714 -20.60 55.55 -24.77
C ASN A 714 -21.94 56.15 -24.32
N VAL A 715 -21.86 57.18 -23.45
CA VAL A 715 -22.97 58.05 -22.93
C VAL A 715 -23.87 57.38 -21.85
N GLU A 716 -24.24 57.96 -20.70
CA GLU A 716 -23.59 58.93 -19.76
C GLU A 716 -24.37 58.99 -18.41
N VAL A 717 -23.85 59.77 -17.43
CA VAL A 717 -24.49 60.52 -16.30
C VAL A 717 -25.95 60.15 -15.89
N THR A 718 -26.29 59.84 -14.63
CA THR A 718 -26.60 60.79 -13.52
C THR A 718 -26.70 59.99 -12.18
N LEU A 719 -25.85 60.16 -11.16
CA LEU A 719 -25.89 61.12 -10.03
C LEU A 719 -27.10 61.06 -9.06
N LEU A 720 -26.79 60.90 -7.76
CA LEU A 720 -27.59 61.25 -6.55
C LEU A 720 -28.83 60.35 -6.26
N GLU A 721 -29.31 60.16 -5.02
CA GLU A 721 -28.94 60.71 -3.70
C GLU A 721 -29.30 59.76 -2.52
N LYS A 722 -28.80 60.05 -1.29
CA LYS A 722 -29.37 59.83 0.08
C LYS A 722 -30.21 58.57 0.44
N LYS A 723 -30.28 58.07 1.69
CA LYS A 723 -29.44 58.08 2.92
C LYS A 723 -30.24 57.31 4.01
N ASN A 724 -29.55 56.90 5.10
CA ASN A 724 -30.08 56.61 6.44
C ASN A 724 -31.02 55.40 6.70
N SER A 725 -30.59 54.62 7.70
CA SER A 725 -31.40 53.94 8.75
C SER A 725 -32.33 52.78 8.35
N TYR A 726 -32.43 51.69 9.14
CA TYR A 726 -31.84 51.38 10.45
C TYR A 726 -30.85 50.20 10.39
#